data_AF-A0A501QJA1-F1
#
_entry.id   AF-A0A501QJA1-F1
#
_cell.length_a   1.000
_cell.length_b   1.000
_cell.length_c   1.000
_cell.angle_alpha   90.00
_cell.angle_beta   90.00
_cell.angle_gamma   90.00
#
_symmetry.space_group_name_H-M   'P 1'
#
loop_
_entity.id
_entity.type
_entity.pdbx_description
1 polymer ?
#
loop_
_entity_poly.entity_id
_entity_poly.type
_entity_poly.pdbx_seq_one_letter_code
_entity_poly.pdbx_strand_id
1 'polypeptide(L)'
;MEKNYFGSITQRVKTKLFLKFLLLLISTSTFSQTTLISPTADGGFENGNTLASNGWTAVNASVDSWNVGNVPGVGAGTRCAFVSSTGGTTWQYSQTSSVIHLYKEIAVPANEPKIAISFRWKVGGEGTAANDWDNMKAFLVPSSYNPVSGVPIPPNYQIGTLYKLSSTNWSTANISMAVVPGMSYRLVFSWKSDILDVVNPPAAIDQVSMISNPPRNFTSVASGNWNLAATWDINAVPTNADNAIISTGTTVTLNTNNLAINDLTVNGTLNYATAAATFAVKGNLLVNTGGNLDAFAGTTGKSLVVSRNFTNNGNVDLSKGTAVNNILTFDGSIPQTVGGTGTFTNNLIRNLTINNSSSGIITWNFNDLRVGGNLTFTKGKVALGNNTLTLGTGVAAGTGNNAIGALIYTSGGFISGTFSRWWANTATGTALTSGNLPTAALGRYPFINSAGINRAAYVQRVTPTVGGQIACKYVDASTTSVSTISDAGYVLDSRYDGNWAFSTPGTVPTSATYNVALIGQNAYLTSNGNNRIVRETAPIEGTHLNGTNLPLAQRTGLTLVQLTQAPLYMGIAFADTPNSSIASGNWNNAAIWSKGNVPNCTEIVSIAPNHTISVNAAGNVCKGLTISLGGKLSVSGGDLIVGCTDNNNSLNVLGVLEVTAGTLNVNGNIATSFGSVFSQSGGNINVDGNSGNTATSVPNGTRIINIIPEEPESLNWTGGMLTIVDPHASTIANDVLRIDGTFDGSVNVTSDHTIRFGDGVSTQSGGNATNGFRVNCWATITGLPFGNVIVEGPEGTNRYLTSTYPVPVNGNLTINNGAECRISTVYLNGNVTVNSGGILTSTTGFFFANARFVNESTVAFGPSLNLQQLNNNGIIRNLAVSPTANFTNMVFNNGSSAGVTVNAPISLSGTLTLTEGKINTSNTNLLTVGTATAAGDIAGGSATAYINGPLARTFGSGRTAAGTYSNVTIYPVGKDGSYLPLYVDPSTSGGALQIKGEAFTVNSGTFPSNVSSLSNNRWEAVLIAGNANLVNANVRITDASIAANSKMLKSATANGEYAVFSPVSIVSAGTLTTYYPIMASDYTGYFSHGQIICTGTVAAPTGTPVQDFLTGQTVANFIVNGSDIIWYDAETGGNILSLSTLLVSGVTYYASQTINGCESSTRLSVTAGILLGIDDFDTIDFKYYPNPVSNTLNLVASETINSVEIYNLLGQRVFSKKVGTMQEQLDFSQLPKGTYILKATIGSLMKNVKIVKN
;
A
#
# COMPACT_ATOMS: atom_id res chain seq x y z
N MET A 1 41.36 -23.19 -91.45
CA MET A 1 41.69 -22.77 -90.08
C MET A 1 41.52 -21.25 -90.05
N GLU A 2 40.32 -20.72 -89.75
CA GLU A 2 40.12 -19.94 -88.51
C GLU A 2 38.63 -19.70 -88.13
N LYS A 3 37.64 -20.23 -88.86
CA LYS A 3 36.22 -19.87 -88.60
C LYS A 3 35.46 -20.73 -87.57
N ASN A 4 36.02 -21.86 -87.11
CA ASN A 4 35.30 -22.79 -86.21
C ASN A 4 35.67 -22.64 -84.72
N TYR A 5 36.49 -21.66 -84.34
CA TYR A 5 36.89 -21.45 -82.93
C TYR A 5 35.92 -20.54 -82.15
N PHE A 6 35.09 -19.73 -82.84
CA PHE A 6 34.17 -18.78 -82.19
C PHE A 6 32.77 -19.34 -81.87
N GLY A 7 32.41 -20.51 -82.42
CA GLY A 7 31.12 -21.17 -82.13
C GLY A 7 31.05 -21.76 -80.71
N SER A 8 32.12 -22.41 -80.26
CA SER A 8 32.16 -23.12 -78.97
C SER A 8 32.31 -22.20 -77.75
N ILE A 9 32.98 -21.05 -77.91
CA ILE A 9 33.06 -20.01 -76.87
C ILE A 9 31.70 -19.34 -76.69
N THR A 10 31.00 -19.00 -77.78
CA THR A 10 29.67 -18.36 -77.70
C THR A 10 28.62 -19.29 -77.08
N GLN A 11 28.70 -20.60 -77.34
CA GLN A 11 27.78 -21.58 -76.74
C GLN A 11 28.11 -21.86 -75.26
N ARG A 12 29.39 -21.96 -74.87
CA ARG A 12 29.79 -22.09 -73.45
C ARG A 12 29.52 -20.84 -72.63
N VAL A 13 29.64 -19.64 -73.23
CA VAL A 13 29.24 -18.39 -72.58
C VAL A 13 27.72 -18.35 -72.45
N LYS A 14 26.93 -18.70 -73.46
CA LYS A 14 25.45 -18.76 -73.36
C LYS A 14 24.96 -19.79 -72.35
N THR A 15 25.57 -20.97 -72.25
CA THR A 15 25.18 -21.97 -71.24
C THR A 15 25.62 -21.57 -69.83
N LYS A 16 26.80 -20.95 -69.65
CA LYS A 16 27.19 -20.40 -68.34
C LYS A 16 26.40 -19.14 -67.97
N LEU A 17 26.01 -18.31 -68.94
CA LEU A 17 25.16 -17.14 -68.71
C LEU A 17 23.75 -17.60 -68.39
N PHE A 18 23.18 -18.58 -69.11
CA PHE A 18 21.87 -19.16 -68.84
C PHE A 18 21.82 -19.94 -67.53
N LEU A 19 22.87 -20.68 -67.17
CA LEU A 19 22.96 -21.34 -65.86
C LEU A 19 23.18 -20.33 -64.73
N LYS A 20 23.93 -19.24 -64.95
CA LYS A 20 24.00 -18.11 -64.01
C LYS A 20 22.68 -17.34 -63.93
N PHE A 21 21.95 -17.18 -65.02
CA PHE A 21 20.63 -16.52 -65.07
C PHE A 21 19.56 -17.39 -64.39
N LEU A 22 19.63 -18.72 -64.56
CA LEU A 22 18.78 -19.70 -63.89
C LEU A 22 19.13 -19.82 -62.40
N LEU A 23 20.40 -19.78 -62.01
CA LEU A 23 20.80 -19.65 -60.59
C LEU A 23 20.42 -18.27 -60.00
N LEU A 24 20.39 -17.19 -60.79
CA LEU A 24 19.93 -15.87 -60.36
C LEU A 24 18.40 -15.83 -60.19
N LEU A 25 17.66 -16.55 -61.03
CA LEU A 25 16.20 -16.72 -60.94
C LEU A 25 15.77 -17.68 -59.82
N ILE A 26 16.59 -18.68 -59.47
CA ILE A 26 16.32 -19.61 -58.36
C ILE A 26 16.77 -19.01 -57.00
N SER A 27 17.71 -18.06 -56.99
CA SER A 27 18.21 -17.40 -55.76
C SER A 27 17.45 -16.14 -55.34
N THR A 28 16.44 -15.71 -56.11
CA THR A 28 15.60 -14.56 -55.78
C THR A 28 14.13 -14.97 -55.59
N SER A 29 13.90 -15.93 -54.71
CA SER A 29 12.64 -15.94 -53.95
C SER A 29 12.68 -14.74 -53.01
N THR A 30 12.26 -13.58 -53.51
CA THR A 30 11.88 -12.46 -52.65
C THR A 30 10.71 -12.94 -51.81
N PHE A 31 11.00 -13.36 -50.58
CA PHE A 31 9.96 -13.61 -49.60
C PHE A 31 9.15 -12.31 -49.47
N SER A 32 7.83 -12.39 -49.63
CA SER A 32 6.91 -11.27 -49.39
C SER A 32 7.03 -10.87 -47.92
N GLN A 33 7.90 -9.91 -47.66
CA GLN A 33 8.10 -9.29 -46.35
C GLN A 33 7.18 -8.08 -46.27
N THR A 34 6.37 -7.99 -45.22
CA THR A 34 5.58 -6.79 -44.97
C THR A 34 6.33 -5.86 -44.04
N THR A 35 6.54 -4.60 -44.43
CA THR A 35 7.05 -3.55 -43.54
C THR A 35 5.89 -3.00 -42.70
N LEU A 36 5.95 -3.22 -41.39
CA LEU A 36 4.97 -2.76 -40.41
C LEU A 36 5.34 -1.40 -39.81
N ILE A 37 6.63 -1.13 -39.65
CA ILE A 37 7.19 0.17 -39.26
C ILE A 37 8.42 0.41 -40.13
N SER A 38 8.47 1.55 -40.81
CA SER A 38 9.58 1.93 -41.69
C SER A 38 10.61 2.77 -40.94
N PRO A 39 11.89 2.34 -40.89
CA PRO A 39 12.94 3.06 -40.17
C PRO A 39 13.34 4.40 -40.80
N THR A 40 12.89 4.69 -42.03
CA THR A 40 13.16 5.96 -42.73
C THR A 40 11.93 6.86 -42.85
N ALA A 41 10.78 6.45 -42.31
CA ALA A 41 9.54 7.22 -42.33
C ALA A 41 8.96 7.33 -40.92
N ASP A 42 7.95 6.54 -40.58
CA ASP A 42 7.24 6.59 -39.31
C ASP A 42 8.08 6.11 -38.11
N GLY A 43 8.96 5.14 -38.30
CA GLY A 43 9.91 4.69 -37.28
C GLY A 43 11.21 5.48 -37.23
N GLY A 44 11.52 6.25 -38.28
CA GLY A 44 12.56 7.29 -38.25
C GLY A 44 12.06 8.64 -37.74
N PHE A 45 10.76 8.75 -37.43
CA PHE A 45 10.11 9.99 -36.99
C PHE A 45 10.20 11.14 -38.02
N GLU A 46 10.14 10.79 -39.32
CA GLU A 46 10.36 11.72 -40.44
C GLU A 46 9.08 12.22 -41.14
N ASN A 47 7.91 11.66 -40.84
CA ASN A 47 6.66 12.03 -41.50
C ASN A 47 6.10 13.40 -41.04
N GLY A 48 6.53 13.89 -39.87
CA GLY A 48 6.13 15.20 -39.37
C GLY A 48 6.79 15.58 -38.05
N ASN A 49 6.45 16.76 -37.52
CA ASN A 49 7.07 17.35 -36.33
C ASN A 49 6.37 16.99 -35.00
N THR A 50 5.41 16.07 -35.01
CA THR A 50 4.76 15.54 -33.79
C THR A 50 4.81 14.01 -33.78
N LEU A 51 4.80 13.38 -32.60
CA LEU A 51 4.74 11.91 -32.51
C LEU A 51 3.49 11.35 -33.20
N ALA A 52 2.34 12.05 -33.05
CA ALA A 52 1.09 11.70 -33.71
C ALA A 52 1.20 11.72 -35.25
N SER A 53 1.88 12.72 -35.84
CA SER A 53 2.11 12.77 -37.30
C SER A 53 2.99 11.63 -37.83
N ASN A 54 3.78 11.01 -36.95
CA ASN A 54 4.55 9.80 -37.23
C ASN A 54 3.78 8.52 -36.87
N GLY A 55 2.50 8.63 -36.47
CA GLY A 55 1.66 7.51 -36.08
C GLY A 55 2.08 6.85 -34.77
N TRP A 56 2.70 7.61 -33.85
CA TRP A 56 3.03 7.19 -32.49
C TRP A 56 2.18 7.96 -31.48
N THR A 57 1.79 7.29 -30.40
CA THR A 57 1.04 7.88 -29.28
C THR A 57 1.91 7.91 -28.04
N ALA A 58 2.01 9.08 -27.42
CA ALA A 58 2.74 9.27 -26.17
C ALA A 58 1.77 9.25 -24.99
N VAL A 59 2.14 8.53 -23.93
CA VAL A 59 1.48 8.51 -22.63
C VAL A 59 2.44 9.15 -21.64
N ASN A 60 2.30 10.46 -21.50
CA ASN A 60 3.22 11.31 -20.76
C ASN A 60 2.72 11.59 -19.33
N ALA A 61 3.64 11.92 -18.44
CA ALA A 61 3.33 12.48 -17.13
C ALA A 61 3.36 14.02 -17.22
N SER A 62 2.95 14.71 -16.16
CA SER A 62 3.11 16.17 -16.08
C SER A 62 4.58 16.61 -15.98
N VAL A 63 5.46 15.70 -15.53
CA VAL A 63 6.87 15.99 -15.23
C VAL A 63 7.83 15.60 -16.36
N ASP A 64 7.52 14.55 -17.13
CA ASP A 64 8.34 14.05 -18.24
C ASP A 64 7.46 13.65 -19.42
N SER A 65 7.96 13.86 -20.64
CA SER A 65 7.23 13.55 -21.86
C SER A 65 8.13 12.95 -22.95
N TRP A 66 7.56 12.07 -23.78
CA TRP A 66 8.13 11.71 -25.07
C TRP A 66 7.84 12.81 -26.09
N ASN A 67 8.87 13.19 -26.84
CA ASN A 67 8.87 14.26 -27.83
C ASN A 67 9.55 13.79 -29.10
N VAL A 68 9.36 14.53 -30.21
CA VAL A 68 10.07 14.32 -31.47
C VAL A 68 10.87 15.56 -31.83
N GLY A 69 12.11 15.39 -32.29
CA GLY A 69 12.99 16.51 -32.61
C GLY A 69 14.42 16.06 -32.92
N ASN A 70 15.35 17.01 -32.97
CA ASN A 70 16.76 16.77 -33.34
C ASN A 70 17.72 16.76 -32.14
N VAL A 71 17.23 16.95 -30.91
CA VAL A 71 17.99 16.83 -29.66
C VAL A 71 17.79 15.40 -29.14
N PRO A 72 18.83 14.64 -28.72
CA PRO A 72 20.23 14.99 -28.45
C PRO A 72 21.22 14.81 -29.63
N GLY A 73 20.74 14.90 -30.86
CA GLY A 73 21.44 14.49 -32.07
C GLY A 73 20.87 13.18 -32.58
N VAL A 74 20.34 13.22 -33.80
CA VAL A 74 19.60 12.11 -34.42
C VAL A 74 20.50 10.92 -34.75
N GLY A 75 19.94 9.71 -34.72
CA GLY A 75 20.65 8.49 -35.08
C GLY A 75 20.82 8.37 -36.58
N ALA A 76 19.82 8.81 -37.34
CA ALA A 76 19.84 9.01 -38.78
C ALA A 76 18.70 9.96 -39.19
N GLY A 77 18.75 10.53 -40.39
CA GLY A 77 17.69 11.44 -40.84
C GLY A 77 17.80 12.83 -40.20
N THR A 78 16.66 13.41 -39.84
CA THR A 78 16.53 14.77 -39.30
C THR A 78 15.84 14.84 -37.94
N ARG A 79 15.15 13.78 -37.50
CA ARG A 79 14.47 13.70 -36.19
C ARG A 79 14.69 12.35 -35.51
N CYS A 80 14.39 12.30 -34.21
CA CYS A 80 14.30 11.10 -33.39
C CYS A 80 13.24 11.32 -32.29
N ALA A 81 12.79 10.27 -31.62
CA ALA A 81 11.94 10.40 -30.44
C ALA A 81 12.78 10.33 -29.16
N PHE A 82 12.51 11.22 -28.20
CA PHE A 82 13.29 11.30 -26.98
C PHE A 82 12.47 11.82 -25.80
N VAL A 83 12.94 11.50 -24.60
CA VAL A 83 12.33 11.95 -23.34
C VAL A 83 12.85 13.33 -22.95
N SER A 84 11.94 14.19 -22.52
CA SER A 84 12.21 15.56 -22.08
C SER A 84 11.26 16.00 -20.95
N SER A 85 11.79 16.70 -19.96
CA SER A 85 11.03 17.43 -18.92
C SER A 85 10.64 18.84 -19.35
N THR A 86 11.17 19.32 -20.48
CA THR A 86 11.00 20.69 -20.98
C THR A 86 10.16 20.74 -22.26
N GLY A 87 9.27 19.76 -22.43
CA GLY A 87 8.37 19.68 -23.60
C GLY A 87 9.12 19.52 -24.93
N GLY A 88 10.29 18.89 -24.93
CA GLY A 88 11.09 18.62 -26.13
C GLY A 88 12.13 19.68 -26.47
N THR A 89 12.37 20.67 -25.61
CA THR A 89 13.42 21.68 -25.86
C THR A 89 14.82 21.20 -25.47
N THR A 90 14.93 20.35 -24.43
CA THR A 90 16.21 19.76 -23.97
C THR A 90 16.10 18.24 -23.80
N TRP A 91 17.24 17.53 -23.94
CA TRP A 91 17.34 16.09 -23.65
C TRP A 91 17.69 15.87 -22.18
N GLN A 92 16.72 16.16 -21.31
CA GLN A 92 16.82 16.09 -19.85
C GLN A 92 15.48 15.63 -19.29
N TYR A 93 15.45 14.87 -18.20
CA TYR A 93 14.24 14.46 -17.49
C TYR A 93 14.17 15.13 -16.12
N SER A 94 13.02 15.03 -15.46
CA SER A 94 12.64 15.80 -14.28
C SER A 94 13.40 15.44 -13.00
N GLN A 95 14.10 14.29 -12.98
CA GLN A 95 14.65 13.67 -11.76
C GLN A 95 13.58 13.47 -10.66
N THR A 96 12.34 13.26 -11.09
CA THR A 96 11.25 12.80 -10.23
C THR A 96 10.88 11.38 -10.63
N SER A 97 10.28 10.63 -9.70
CA SER A 97 9.81 9.30 -10.05
C SER A 97 8.69 9.38 -11.08
N SER A 98 8.94 8.82 -12.27
CA SER A 98 8.04 8.93 -13.41
C SER A 98 8.08 7.64 -14.24
N VAL A 99 6.94 7.30 -14.85
CA VAL A 99 6.85 6.23 -15.85
C VAL A 99 6.03 6.75 -17.01
N ILE A 100 6.63 6.79 -18.19
CA ILE A 100 5.99 7.30 -19.41
C ILE A 100 6.21 6.32 -20.57
N HIS A 101 5.27 6.31 -21.51
CA HIS A 101 5.27 5.34 -22.61
C HIS A 101 5.15 6.03 -23.95
N LEU A 102 5.79 5.44 -24.96
CA LEU A 102 5.61 5.79 -26.36
C LEU A 102 5.23 4.51 -27.10
N TYR A 103 4.08 4.49 -27.76
CA TYR A 103 3.64 3.30 -28.47
C TYR A 103 3.11 3.55 -29.86
N LYS A 104 3.16 2.50 -30.69
CA LYS A 104 2.53 2.44 -32.00
C LYS A 104 1.73 1.16 -32.11
N GLU A 105 0.49 1.30 -32.58
CA GLU A 105 -0.35 0.17 -32.90
C GLU A 105 0.05 -0.41 -34.26
N ILE A 106 0.18 -1.73 -34.32
CA ILE A 106 0.60 -2.47 -35.50
C ILE A 106 -0.32 -3.65 -35.73
N ALA A 107 -0.80 -3.80 -36.96
CA ALA A 107 -1.57 -4.96 -37.39
C ALA A 107 -0.63 -5.97 -38.07
N VAL A 108 -0.47 -7.14 -37.47
CA VAL A 108 0.34 -8.22 -38.09
C VAL A 108 -0.53 -8.95 -39.12
N PRO A 109 -0.08 -9.13 -40.37
CA PRO A 109 -0.84 -9.85 -41.39
C PRO A 109 -1.24 -11.27 -40.95
N ALA A 110 -2.40 -11.74 -41.40
CA ALA A 110 -2.99 -13.02 -41.00
C ALA A 110 -2.14 -14.26 -41.31
N ASN A 111 -1.12 -14.13 -42.15
CA ASN A 111 -0.24 -15.21 -42.60
C ASN A 111 1.24 -14.98 -42.29
N GLU A 112 1.59 -13.99 -41.44
CA GLU A 112 2.99 -13.60 -41.20
C GLU A 112 3.36 -13.60 -39.72
N PRO A 113 3.56 -14.78 -39.09
CA PRO A 113 3.78 -14.88 -37.65
C PRO A 113 5.21 -14.52 -37.24
N LYS A 114 6.14 -14.33 -38.19
CA LYS A 114 7.52 -13.95 -37.88
C LYS A 114 7.63 -12.45 -37.89
N ILE A 115 8.08 -11.87 -36.79
CA ILE A 115 8.44 -10.45 -36.76
C ILE A 115 9.93 -10.30 -36.46
N ALA A 116 10.55 -9.32 -37.10
CA ALA A 116 11.85 -8.79 -36.71
C ALA A 116 11.70 -7.30 -36.43
N ILE A 117 12.14 -6.90 -35.25
CA ILE A 117 12.14 -5.53 -34.76
C ILE A 117 13.60 -5.09 -34.67
N SER A 118 13.91 -3.91 -35.20
CA SER A 118 15.19 -3.26 -35.04
C SER A 118 14.97 -1.81 -34.65
N PHE A 119 15.80 -1.24 -33.79
CA PHE A 119 15.75 0.20 -33.51
C PHE A 119 17.11 0.68 -33.02
N ARG A 120 17.42 1.93 -33.31
CA ARG A 120 18.51 2.65 -32.65
C ARG A 120 18.02 3.22 -31.34
N TRP A 121 18.86 3.14 -30.32
CA TRP A 121 18.58 3.66 -29.00
C TRP A 121 19.81 4.33 -28.42
N LYS A 122 19.58 5.30 -27.54
CA LYS A 122 20.59 6.07 -26.81
C LYS A 122 20.00 6.41 -25.44
N VAL A 123 20.59 5.88 -24.37
CA VAL A 123 20.10 6.06 -22.99
C VAL A 123 21.25 5.88 -21.99
N GLY A 124 21.30 6.77 -21.00
CA GLY A 124 22.36 6.77 -19.98
C GLY A 124 22.00 6.06 -18.67
N GLY A 125 20.70 5.91 -18.37
CA GLY A 125 20.14 5.59 -17.04
C GLY A 125 20.72 4.40 -16.24
N GLU A 126 20.14 4.16 -15.07
CA GLU A 126 20.57 3.25 -14.00
C GLU A 126 19.66 2.00 -13.81
N GLY A 127 20.23 0.86 -13.43
CA GLY A 127 19.45 -0.33 -13.06
C GLY A 127 20.24 -1.65 -13.06
N THR A 128 19.59 -2.75 -12.70
CA THR A 128 19.97 -4.18 -12.86
C THR A 128 18.77 -4.97 -13.39
N ALA A 129 18.93 -6.27 -13.67
CA ALA A 129 17.76 -7.11 -13.97
C ALA A 129 16.82 -7.27 -12.76
N ALA A 130 17.31 -7.02 -11.54
CA ALA A 130 16.57 -7.14 -10.29
C ALA A 130 16.09 -5.79 -9.71
N ASN A 131 16.82 -4.69 -10.00
CA ASN A 131 16.54 -3.35 -9.49
C ASN A 131 16.33 -2.39 -10.65
N ASP A 132 15.20 -1.70 -10.65
CA ASP A 132 14.70 -0.94 -11.79
C ASP A 132 14.66 0.56 -11.43
N TRP A 133 15.72 1.32 -11.69
CA TRP A 133 15.81 2.75 -11.31
C TRP A 133 15.45 3.65 -12.50
N ASP A 134 16.46 4.14 -13.25
CA ASP A 134 16.29 4.97 -14.45
C ASP A 134 16.56 4.16 -15.73
N ASN A 135 15.56 3.78 -16.52
CA ASN A 135 15.83 2.94 -17.69
C ASN A 135 14.78 2.97 -18.78
N MET A 136 15.17 2.45 -19.94
CA MET A 136 14.26 2.14 -21.03
C MET A 136 14.05 0.63 -21.18
N LYS A 137 12.80 0.25 -21.42
CA LYS A 137 12.40 -1.11 -21.81
C LYS A 137 11.51 -1.06 -23.05
N ALA A 138 11.61 -2.08 -23.89
CA ALA A 138 10.71 -2.30 -25.02
C ALA A 138 9.72 -3.42 -24.69
N PHE A 139 8.47 -3.27 -25.10
CA PHE A 139 7.39 -4.24 -24.88
C PHE A 139 6.60 -4.46 -26.16
N LEU A 140 6.05 -5.67 -26.30
CA LEU A 140 5.03 -5.97 -27.30
C LEU A 140 3.78 -6.46 -26.57
N VAL A 141 2.77 -5.61 -26.49
CA VAL A 141 1.51 -5.88 -25.76
C VAL A 141 0.36 -6.11 -26.75
N PRO A 142 -0.70 -6.86 -26.38
CA PRO A 142 -1.93 -6.91 -27.15
C PRO A 142 -2.53 -5.50 -27.32
N SER A 143 -3.22 -5.23 -28.43
CA SER A 143 -3.90 -3.95 -28.68
C SER A 143 -4.93 -3.57 -27.60
N SER A 144 -5.48 -4.54 -26.87
CA SER A 144 -6.38 -4.31 -25.73
C SER A 144 -5.68 -3.77 -24.47
N TYR A 145 -4.36 -3.86 -24.37
CA TYR A 145 -3.60 -3.30 -23.25
C TYR A 145 -3.38 -1.81 -23.48
N ASN A 146 -3.88 -0.98 -22.56
CA ASN A 146 -3.71 0.47 -22.62
C ASN A 146 -2.60 0.94 -21.68
N PRO A 147 -1.43 1.38 -22.18
CA PRO A 147 -0.38 1.93 -21.31
C PRO A 147 -0.90 3.16 -20.57
N VAL A 148 -0.64 3.24 -19.27
CA VAL A 148 -1.06 4.35 -18.38
C VAL A 148 0.19 5.02 -17.81
N SER A 149 0.20 6.35 -17.75
CA SER A 149 1.31 7.11 -17.14
C SER A 149 1.43 6.76 -15.65
N GLY A 150 2.66 6.66 -15.14
CA GLY A 150 2.95 6.25 -13.77
C GLY A 150 2.88 4.75 -13.51
N VAL A 151 2.36 3.95 -14.46
CA VAL A 151 2.18 2.49 -14.29
C VAL A 151 3.21 1.71 -15.13
N PRO A 152 4.11 0.92 -14.52
CA PRO A 152 5.00 0.02 -15.25
C PRO A 152 4.23 -1.08 -16.01
N ILE A 153 4.70 -1.42 -17.21
CA ILE A 153 4.12 -2.54 -17.98
C ILE A 153 4.58 -3.87 -17.39
N PRO A 154 3.71 -4.89 -17.26
CA PRO A 154 4.07 -6.20 -16.74
C PRO A 154 5.28 -6.83 -17.46
N PRO A 155 6.28 -7.38 -16.72
CA PRO A 155 7.51 -7.92 -17.31
C PRO A 155 7.33 -9.03 -18.35
N ASN A 156 6.21 -9.77 -18.31
CA ASN A 156 5.92 -10.84 -19.27
C ASN A 156 5.65 -10.34 -20.71
N TYR A 157 5.48 -9.04 -20.91
CA TYR A 157 5.36 -8.43 -22.24
C TYR A 157 6.69 -7.83 -22.75
N GLN A 158 7.74 -7.85 -21.93
CA GLN A 158 9.01 -7.25 -22.29
C GLN A 158 9.65 -8.00 -23.46
N ILE A 159 10.17 -7.25 -24.42
CA ILE A 159 10.97 -7.75 -25.53
C ILE A 159 12.38 -7.17 -25.46
N GLY A 160 13.36 -7.92 -25.96
CA GLY A 160 14.76 -7.49 -25.89
C GLY A 160 15.32 -7.48 -24.47
N THR A 161 16.34 -6.64 -24.24
CA THR A 161 17.03 -6.51 -22.95
C THR A 161 16.58 -5.25 -22.21
N LEU A 162 17.09 -5.05 -20.99
CA LEU A 162 17.05 -3.76 -20.31
C LEU A 162 18.07 -2.80 -20.97
N TYR A 163 17.67 -1.56 -21.27
CA TYR A 163 18.53 -0.57 -21.92
C TYR A 163 18.97 0.52 -20.92
N LYS A 164 20.27 0.58 -20.61
CA LYS A 164 20.89 1.45 -19.57
C LYS A 164 22.43 1.53 -19.74
N LEU A 165 23.10 2.47 -19.05
CA LEU A 165 24.56 2.55 -18.87
C LEU A 165 25.41 2.45 -20.17
N SER A 166 24.92 2.92 -21.31
CA SER A 166 25.58 2.69 -22.60
C SER A 166 25.68 3.96 -23.45
N SER A 167 26.51 4.89 -22.97
CA SER A 167 27.15 5.96 -23.74
C SER A 167 26.22 7.01 -24.38
N THR A 168 26.77 8.20 -24.62
CA THR A 168 26.15 9.28 -25.42
C THR A 168 26.04 8.94 -26.92
N ASN A 169 26.19 7.69 -27.32
CA ASN A 169 26.22 7.21 -28.70
C ASN A 169 25.01 6.33 -29.03
N TRP A 170 24.61 6.31 -30.30
CA TRP A 170 23.54 5.46 -30.79
C TRP A 170 23.98 4.00 -30.92
N SER A 171 23.19 3.08 -30.39
CA SER A 171 23.36 1.62 -30.51
C SER A 171 22.14 0.99 -31.17
N THR A 172 22.28 -0.18 -31.80
CA THR A 172 21.16 -0.87 -32.47
C THR A 172 20.74 -2.12 -31.70
N ALA A 173 19.45 -2.25 -31.41
CA ALA A 173 18.83 -3.49 -30.94
C ALA A 173 18.25 -4.27 -32.13
N ASN A 174 18.37 -5.60 -32.12
CA ASN A 174 17.72 -6.48 -33.08
C ASN A 174 17.01 -7.61 -32.32
N ILE A 175 15.72 -7.77 -32.58
CA ILE A 175 14.84 -8.72 -31.89
C ILE A 175 14.07 -9.50 -32.95
N SER A 176 14.13 -10.83 -32.89
CA SER A 176 13.35 -11.72 -33.78
C SER A 176 12.49 -12.63 -32.94
N MET A 177 11.19 -12.72 -33.25
CA MET A 177 10.25 -13.51 -32.47
C MET A 177 9.03 -13.95 -33.29
N ALA A 178 8.28 -14.89 -32.73
CA ALA A 178 6.99 -15.34 -33.26
C ALA A 178 5.84 -14.58 -32.59
N VAL A 179 4.80 -14.26 -33.34
CA VAL A 179 3.55 -13.65 -32.86
C VAL A 179 2.34 -14.41 -33.40
N VAL A 180 1.18 -14.23 -32.78
CA VAL A 180 -0.09 -14.72 -33.33
C VAL A 180 -0.41 -13.87 -34.57
N PRO A 181 -0.48 -14.44 -35.77
CA PRO A 181 -0.71 -13.69 -37.00
C PRO A 181 -2.18 -13.25 -37.08
N GLY A 182 -2.43 -12.10 -37.73
CA GLY A 182 -3.78 -11.51 -37.85
C GLY A 182 -4.24 -10.73 -36.61
N MET A 183 -3.41 -10.64 -35.58
CA MET A 183 -3.68 -9.86 -34.37
C MET A 183 -3.02 -8.47 -34.45
N SER A 184 -3.64 -7.50 -33.80
CA SER A 184 -3.04 -6.18 -33.57
C SER A 184 -2.32 -6.13 -32.23
N TYR A 185 -1.11 -5.58 -32.25
CA TYR A 185 -0.25 -5.37 -31.09
C TYR A 185 0.07 -3.88 -30.92
N ARG A 186 0.66 -3.52 -29.79
CA ARG A 186 1.34 -2.24 -29.60
C ARG A 186 2.81 -2.50 -29.30
N LEU A 187 3.69 -1.92 -30.10
CA LEU A 187 5.12 -1.83 -29.77
C LEU A 187 5.28 -0.62 -28.85
N VAL A 188 5.72 -0.85 -27.62
CA VAL A 188 5.83 0.18 -26.58
C VAL A 188 7.28 0.35 -26.13
N PHE A 189 7.76 1.59 -26.11
CA PHE A 189 8.98 1.99 -25.44
C PHE A 189 8.60 2.71 -24.15
N SER A 190 9.03 2.19 -23.01
CA SER A 190 8.74 2.76 -21.69
C SER A 190 10.01 3.37 -21.12
N TRP A 191 9.92 4.59 -20.61
CA TRP A 191 10.93 5.23 -19.80
C TRP A 191 10.46 5.29 -18.36
N LYS A 192 11.31 4.85 -17.45
CA LYS A 192 11.13 4.94 -16.00
C LYS A 192 12.25 5.77 -15.40
N SER A 193 11.92 6.62 -14.43
CA SER A 193 12.88 7.32 -13.58
C SER A 193 12.55 7.28 -12.09
N ASP A 194 13.54 7.57 -11.24
CA ASP A 194 13.40 7.80 -9.79
C ASP A 194 13.94 9.19 -9.31
N ILE A 195 14.25 9.34 -8.01
CA ILE A 195 14.48 10.62 -7.31
C ILE A 195 15.97 10.81 -6.91
N LEU A 196 16.90 9.91 -7.29
CA LEU A 196 18.29 9.99 -6.81
C LEU A 196 19.19 10.90 -7.68
N ASP A 197 20.17 11.57 -7.05
CA ASP A 197 20.96 12.73 -7.54
C ASP A 197 21.91 12.49 -8.75
N VAL A 198 21.83 11.37 -9.48
CA VAL A 198 22.71 11.10 -10.63
C VAL A 198 22.02 11.51 -11.93
N VAL A 199 22.36 12.69 -12.45
CA VAL A 199 21.85 13.19 -13.75
C VAL A 199 22.36 12.33 -14.90
N ASN A 200 21.56 11.35 -15.34
CA ASN A 200 21.85 10.51 -16.50
C ASN A 200 21.03 10.95 -17.74
N PRO A 201 21.56 10.83 -18.97
CA PRO A 201 20.75 11.15 -20.14
C PRO A 201 19.52 10.24 -20.29
N PRO A 202 18.31 10.80 -20.54
CA PRO A 202 17.09 10.01 -20.63
C PRO A 202 16.98 9.28 -21.98
N ALA A 203 15.94 8.47 -22.19
CA ALA A 203 15.84 7.66 -23.41
C ALA A 203 15.66 8.48 -24.69
N ALA A 204 16.36 8.07 -25.75
CA ALA A 204 16.11 8.47 -27.13
C ALA A 204 16.11 7.24 -28.04
N ILE A 205 15.21 7.20 -29.02
CA ILE A 205 15.04 6.12 -30.00
C ILE A 205 14.92 6.69 -31.42
N ASP A 206 15.41 5.94 -32.39
CA ASP A 206 15.41 6.32 -33.80
C ASP A 206 15.46 5.05 -34.68
N GLN A 207 15.16 5.18 -35.97
CA GLN A 207 15.16 4.09 -36.96
C GLN A 207 14.45 2.82 -36.47
N VAL A 208 13.29 2.98 -35.84
CA VAL A 208 12.45 1.84 -35.48
C VAL A 208 12.00 1.16 -36.78
N SER A 209 12.35 -0.11 -36.94
CA SER A 209 11.96 -0.97 -38.04
C SER A 209 11.20 -2.14 -37.47
N MET A 210 10.08 -2.48 -38.10
CA MET A 210 9.40 -3.72 -37.81
C MET A 210 8.93 -4.32 -39.12
N ILE A 211 9.34 -5.56 -39.36
CA ILE A 211 9.01 -6.33 -40.55
C ILE A 211 8.37 -7.64 -40.14
N SER A 212 7.38 -8.10 -40.90
CA SER A 212 6.79 -9.43 -40.76
C SER A 212 7.07 -10.30 -41.99
N ASN A 213 7.09 -11.62 -41.80
CA ASN A 213 7.30 -12.59 -42.88
C ASN A 213 6.39 -13.81 -42.69
N PRO A 214 5.97 -14.47 -43.78
CA PRO A 214 5.26 -15.74 -43.70
C PRO A 214 6.15 -16.86 -43.12
N PRO A 215 5.54 -17.93 -42.57
CA PRO A 215 6.30 -19.11 -42.17
C PRO A 215 7.06 -19.67 -43.37
N ARG A 216 8.28 -20.16 -43.14
CA ARG A 216 8.97 -20.96 -44.16
C ARG A 216 8.59 -22.42 -43.97
N ASN A 217 8.47 -23.15 -45.07
CA ASN A 217 8.24 -24.60 -45.03
C ASN A 217 9.59 -25.34 -45.02
N PHE A 218 9.79 -26.21 -44.05
CA PHE A 218 10.94 -27.11 -43.95
C PHE A 218 10.48 -28.54 -44.21
N THR A 219 11.13 -29.21 -45.16
CA THR A 219 10.80 -30.60 -45.49
C THR A 219 11.94 -31.52 -45.07
N SER A 220 11.64 -32.59 -44.35
CA SER A 220 12.68 -33.54 -43.97
C SER A 220 13.20 -34.28 -45.21
N VAL A 221 14.51 -34.29 -45.43
CA VAL A 221 15.18 -34.97 -46.55
C VAL A 221 15.96 -36.22 -46.13
N ALA A 222 16.18 -36.38 -44.82
CA ALA A 222 16.84 -37.54 -44.24
C ALA A 222 16.27 -37.85 -42.86
N SER A 223 16.38 -39.11 -42.41
CA SER A 223 16.11 -39.47 -41.02
C SER A 223 17.17 -38.87 -40.10
N GLY A 224 16.76 -38.32 -38.95
CA GLY A 224 17.69 -37.67 -38.03
C GLY A 224 17.03 -36.88 -36.90
N ASN A 225 17.85 -36.14 -36.17
CA ASN A 225 17.42 -35.30 -35.04
C ASN A 225 16.80 -33.99 -35.53
N TRP A 226 15.74 -33.52 -34.88
CA TRP A 226 15.05 -32.28 -35.26
C TRP A 226 15.98 -31.07 -35.34
N ASN A 227 16.92 -30.94 -34.40
CA ASN A 227 17.85 -29.82 -34.32
C ASN A 227 19.09 -29.94 -35.25
N LEU A 228 19.14 -30.95 -36.12
CA LEU A 228 20.23 -31.12 -37.09
C LEU A 228 19.85 -30.47 -38.42
N ALA A 229 20.65 -29.50 -38.88
CA ALA A 229 20.43 -28.81 -40.15
C ALA A 229 20.29 -29.77 -41.35
N ALA A 230 21.09 -30.85 -41.38
CA ALA A 230 21.09 -31.87 -42.43
C ALA A 230 19.80 -32.71 -42.50
N THR A 231 18.93 -32.65 -41.49
CA THR A 231 17.62 -33.30 -41.55
C THR A 231 16.68 -32.59 -42.53
N TRP A 232 16.91 -31.31 -42.84
CA TRP A 232 15.99 -30.45 -43.57
C TRP A 232 16.53 -29.99 -44.93
N ASP A 233 15.63 -29.85 -45.90
CA ASP A 233 15.88 -29.51 -47.31
C ASP A 233 16.75 -28.26 -47.57
N ILE A 234 16.72 -27.26 -46.70
CA ILE A 234 17.49 -26.02 -46.84
C ILE A 234 18.75 -25.96 -45.98
N ASN A 235 19.16 -27.09 -45.40
CA ASN A 235 20.31 -27.20 -44.49
C ASN A 235 20.27 -26.17 -43.36
N ALA A 236 19.10 -25.98 -42.76
CA ALA A 236 18.87 -25.14 -41.59
C ALA A 236 17.81 -25.78 -40.69
N VAL A 237 17.76 -25.38 -39.41
CA VAL A 237 16.82 -25.93 -38.44
C VAL A 237 15.52 -25.09 -38.43
N PRO A 238 14.32 -25.69 -38.49
CA PRO A 238 13.06 -24.97 -38.37
C PRO A 238 12.94 -24.28 -37.02
N THR A 239 12.45 -23.05 -37.01
CA THR A 239 12.11 -22.30 -35.79
C THR A 239 10.65 -22.51 -35.40
N ASN A 240 10.25 -22.02 -34.22
CA ASN A 240 8.85 -22.12 -33.76
C ASN A 240 7.82 -21.34 -34.60
N ALA A 241 8.28 -20.47 -35.50
CA ALA A 241 7.45 -19.72 -36.43
C ALA A 241 7.48 -20.29 -37.87
N ASP A 242 8.16 -21.42 -38.07
CA ASP A 242 8.21 -22.14 -39.34
C ASP A 242 7.19 -23.26 -39.40
N ASN A 243 6.94 -23.78 -40.59
CA ASN A 243 6.20 -25.00 -40.80
C ASN A 243 7.16 -26.16 -41.05
N ALA A 244 6.81 -27.36 -40.61
CA ALA A 244 7.59 -28.57 -40.85
C ALA A 244 6.75 -29.67 -41.51
N ILE A 245 7.35 -30.36 -42.48
CA ILE A 245 6.81 -31.54 -43.13
C ILE A 245 7.77 -32.71 -42.90
N ILE A 246 7.30 -33.74 -42.20
CA ILE A 246 8.03 -35.01 -42.07
C ILE A 246 7.65 -35.89 -43.24
N SER A 247 8.54 -36.02 -44.21
CA SER A 247 8.34 -36.73 -45.47
C SER A 247 8.14 -38.23 -45.28
N THR A 248 7.39 -38.85 -46.20
CA THR A 248 7.24 -40.31 -46.25
C THR A 248 8.61 -41.00 -46.29
N GLY A 249 8.79 -42.05 -45.49
CA GLY A 249 10.04 -42.82 -45.43
C GLY A 249 11.14 -42.22 -44.53
N THR A 250 10.96 -41.00 -43.99
CA THR A 250 11.89 -40.44 -42.99
C THR A 250 11.39 -40.65 -41.57
N THR A 251 12.34 -40.71 -40.63
CA THR A 251 12.08 -40.65 -39.19
C THR A 251 12.78 -39.44 -38.60
N VAL A 252 12.00 -38.49 -38.09
CA VAL A 252 12.53 -37.32 -37.39
C VAL A 252 12.34 -37.51 -35.88
N THR A 253 13.41 -37.30 -35.12
CA THR A 253 13.43 -37.48 -33.66
C THR A 253 13.56 -36.13 -32.96
N LEU A 254 12.59 -35.79 -32.11
CA LEU A 254 12.63 -34.63 -31.23
C LEU A 254 13.62 -34.92 -30.11
N ASN A 255 14.81 -34.32 -30.19
CA ASN A 255 15.95 -34.68 -29.33
C ASN A 255 16.30 -33.64 -28.26
N THR A 256 15.60 -32.50 -28.22
CA THR A 256 15.81 -31.45 -27.22
C THR A 256 14.48 -30.99 -26.61
N ASN A 257 14.55 -30.43 -25.40
CA ASN A 257 13.40 -29.84 -24.72
C ASN A 257 12.88 -28.57 -25.41
N ASN A 258 11.60 -28.28 -25.20
CA ASN A 258 10.95 -27.02 -25.58
C ASN A 258 11.03 -26.68 -27.07
N LEU A 259 11.07 -27.72 -27.91
CA LEU A 259 10.94 -27.54 -29.34
C LEU A 259 9.51 -27.08 -29.66
N ALA A 260 9.37 -26.22 -30.65
CA ALA A 260 8.08 -25.77 -31.11
C ALA A 260 8.11 -25.52 -32.62
N ILE A 261 6.94 -25.53 -33.25
CA ILE A 261 6.73 -25.30 -34.68
C ILE A 261 5.39 -24.59 -34.88
N ASN A 262 5.20 -23.89 -36.00
CA ASN A 262 3.90 -23.35 -36.39
C ASN A 262 3.01 -24.50 -36.87
N ASP A 263 2.99 -24.83 -38.17
CA ASP A 263 2.25 -25.99 -38.68
C ASP A 263 3.16 -27.22 -38.76
N LEU A 264 2.61 -28.39 -38.40
CA LEU A 264 3.29 -29.67 -38.54
C LEU A 264 2.46 -30.63 -39.39
N THR A 265 3.06 -31.13 -40.47
CA THR A 265 2.53 -32.24 -41.27
C THR A 265 3.40 -33.48 -41.11
N VAL A 266 2.80 -34.61 -40.75
CA VAL A 266 3.50 -35.90 -40.56
C VAL A 266 3.03 -36.89 -41.61
N ASN A 267 3.88 -37.16 -42.61
CA ASN A 267 3.70 -38.21 -43.62
C ASN A 267 4.62 -39.43 -43.35
N GLY A 268 5.77 -39.19 -42.72
CA GLY A 268 6.71 -40.23 -42.23
C GLY A 268 6.49 -40.55 -40.74
N THR A 269 7.58 -40.65 -39.99
CA THR A 269 7.54 -40.91 -38.54
C THR A 269 8.11 -39.75 -37.73
N LEU A 270 7.37 -39.27 -36.72
CA LEU A 270 7.85 -38.32 -35.71
C LEU A 270 7.91 -39.02 -34.34
N ASN A 271 9.12 -39.06 -33.76
CA ASN A 271 9.40 -39.70 -32.48
C ASN A 271 9.94 -38.71 -31.45
N TYR A 272 9.73 -38.97 -30.17
CA TYR A 272 10.41 -38.27 -29.08
C TYR A 272 11.66 -39.04 -28.64
N ALA A 273 12.75 -38.32 -28.37
CA ALA A 273 13.88 -38.88 -27.63
C ALA A 273 13.68 -38.79 -26.12
N THR A 274 14.49 -39.54 -25.37
CA THR A 274 14.54 -39.48 -23.90
C THR A 274 14.73 -38.05 -23.37
N ALA A 275 15.49 -37.20 -24.06
CA ALA A 275 15.80 -35.84 -23.61
C ALA A 275 14.73 -34.78 -23.92
N ALA A 276 13.74 -35.04 -24.79
CA ALA A 276 12.72 -34.06 -25.17
C ALA A 276 11.46 -34.20 -24.31
N ALA A 277 11.12 -33.22 -23.50
CA ALA A 277 10.04 -33.23 -22.53
C ALA A 277 8.77 -32.56 -23.07
N THR A 278 8.92 -31.52 -23.89
CA THR A 278 7.78 -30.79 -24.45
C THR A 278 8.03 -30.49 -25.93
N PHE A 279 7.02 -30.70 -26.76
CA PHE A 279 6.96 -30.21 -28.12
C PHE A 279 5.62 -29.52 -28.39
N ALA A 280 5.67 -28.30 -28.93
CA ALA A 280 4.48 -27.49 -29.17
C ALA A 280 4.25 -27.23 -30.67
N VAL A 281 3.06 -27.56 -31.16
CA VAL A 281 2.55 -27.18 -32.47
C VAL A 281 1.62 -25.98 -32.28
N LYS A 282 2.12 -24.78 -32.57
CA LYS A 282 1.41 -23.51 -32.37
C LYS A 282 0.37 -23.23 -33.45
N GLY A 283 0.50 -23.88 -34.60
CA GLY A 283 -0.46 -23.95 -35.69
C GLY A 283 -1.20 -25.29 -35.70
N ASN A 284 -1.51 -25.77 -36.90
CA ASN A 284 -2.24 -27.00 -37.13
C ASN A 284 -1.31 -28.22 -37.08
N LEU A 285 -1.75 -29.28 -36.41
CA LEU A 285 -1.12 -30.60 -36.46
C LEU A 285 -1.92 -31.49 -37.41
N LEU A 286 -1.31 -31.91 -38.51
CA LEU A 286 -1.86 -32.86 -39.46
C LEU A 286 -0.99 -34.13 -39.50
N VAL A 287 -1.56 -35.27 -39.10
CA VAL A 287 -0.96 -36.59 -39.31
C VAL A 287 -1.70 -37.22 -40.47
N ASN A 288 -1.05 -37.34 -41.63
CA ASN A 288 -1.67 -37.87 -42.83
C ASN A 288 -1.74 -39.40 -42.82
N THR A 289 -2.52 -39.96 -43.74
CA THR A 289 -2.55 -41.41 -43.99
C THR A 289 -1.13 -41.94 -44.24
N GLY A 290 -0.72 -42.97 -43.50
CA GLY A 290 0.65 -43.51 -43.52
C GLY A 290 1.64 -42.81 -42.61
N GLY A 291 1.30 -41.64 -42.07
CA GLY A 291 2.08 -40.95 -41.04
C GLY A 291 1.95 -41.61 -39.67
N ASN A 292 3.05 -41.64 -38.93
CA ASN A 292 3.14 -42.20 -37.59
C ASN A 292 3.69 -41.16 -36.59
N LEU A 293 2.88 -40.79 -35.60
CA LEU A 293 3.29 -39.91 -34.51
C LEU A 293 3.37 -40.73 -33.22
N ASP A 294 4.57 -41.17 -32.83
CA ASP A 294 4.82 -41.71 -31.49
C ASP A 294 5.29 -40.57 -30.59
N ALA A 295 4.31 -39.85 -30.05
CA ALA A 295 4.54 -38.63 -29.29
C ALA A 295 5.32 -38.88 -27.99
N PHE A 296 5.50 -40.13 -27.53
CA PHE A 296 6.15 -40.41 -26.27
C PHE A 296 7.26 -41.48 -26.37
N ALA A 297 7.34 -42.22 -27.47
CA ALA A 297 8.39 -43.20 -27.78
C ALA A 297 8.69 -44.19 -26.63
N GLY A 298 7.68 -44.52 -25.83
CA GLY A 298 7.85 -45.41 -24.66
C GLY A 298 8.40 -44.77 -23.39
N THR A 299 8.70 -43.47 -23.41
CA THR A 299 9.27 -42.73 -22.26
C THR A 299 8.21 -41.97 -21.48
N THR A 300 8.50 -41.59 -20.23
CA THR A 300 7.60 -40.79 -19.37
C THR A 300 8.05 -39.33 -19.26
N GLY A 301 7.14 -38.44 -18.89
CA GLY A 301 7.42 -37.03 -18.55
C GLY A 301 7.32 -36.10 -19.76
N LYS A 302 6.51 -36.48 -20.75
CA LYS A 302 6.45 -35.85 -22.06
C LYS A 302 5.17 -35.01 -22.23
N SER A 303 5.18 -34.03 -23.12
CA SER A 303 4.02 -33.18 -23.39
C SER A 303 3.98 -32.78 -24.87
N LEU A 304 2.84 -33.05 -25.51
CA LEU A 304 2.50 -32.56 -26.83
C LEU A 304 1.47 -31.43 -26.66
N VAL A 305 1.80 -30.22 -27.12
CA VAL A 305 0.90 -29.07 -27.03
C VAL A 305 0.40 -28.71 -28.43
N VAL A 306 -0.90 -28.53 -28.62
CA VAL A 306 -1.51 -28.16 -29.90
C VAL A 306 -2.40 -26.91 -29.74
N SER A 307 -2.02 -25.83 -30.41
CA SER A 307 -2.69 -24.53 -30.28
C SER A 307 -3.71 -24.24 -31.39
N ARG A 308 -3.78 -25.02 -32.48
CA ARG A 308 -4.88 -24.98 -33.47
C ARG A 308 -5.48 -26.36 -33.77
N ASN A 309 -5.88 -26.63 -35.02
CA ASN A 309 -6.57 -27.86 -35.37
C ASN A 309 -5.65 -29.07 -35.23
N PHE A 310 -6.19 -30.17 -34.72
CA PHE A 310 -5.52 -31.47 -34.73
C PHE A 310 -6.29 -32.45 -35.62
N THR A 311 -5.72 -32.76 -36.77
CA THR A 311 -6.26 -33.74 -37.72
C THR A 311 -5.40 -35.00 -37.72
N ASN A 312 -5.94 -36.11 -37.24
CA ASN A 312 -5.28 -37.42 -37.30
C ASN A 312 -5.96 -38.32 -38.34
N ASN A 313 -5.32 -38.50 -39.50
CA ASN A 313 -5.70 -39.46 -40.55
C ASN A 313 -4.75 -40.68 -40.60
N GLY A 314 -3.68 -40.69 -39.80
CA GLY A 314 -2.67 -41.75 -39.73
C GLY A 314 -2.73 -42.56 -38.44
N ASN A 315 -1.57 -42.86 -37.85
CA ASN A 315 -1.45 -43.49 -36.54
C ASN A 315 -0.83 -42.52 -35.53
N VAL A 316 -1.47 -42.37 -34.38
CA VAL A 316 -0.99 -41.55 -33.26
C VAL A 316 -0.92 -42.41 -32.00
N ASP A 317 0.25 -42.48 -31.36
CA ASP A 317 0.41 -43.11 -30.05
C ASP A 317 0.55 -42.06 -28.95
N LEU A 318 -0.52 -41.90 -28.18
CA LEU A 318 -0.57 -41.10 -26.95
C LEU A 318 -0.87 -41.98 -25.72
N SER A 319 -0.77 -43.31 -25.86
CA SER A 319 -1.29 -44.27 -24.88
C SER A 319 -0.31 -44.57 -23.74
N LYS A 320 0.98 -44.29 -23.95
CA LYS A 320 2.09 -44.60 -23.03
C LYS A 320 2.26 -43.51 -21.97
N GLY A 321 2.62 -43.86 -20.71
CA GLY A 321 2.92 -42.91 -19.63
C GLY A 321 2.46 -43.36 -18.23
N THR A 322 2.48 -42.46 -17.24
CA THR A 322 1.88 -42.69 -15.90
C THR A 322 0.60 -41.86 -15.73
N ALA A 323 -0.06 -41.90 -14.56
CA ALA A 323 -1.23 -41.07 -14.29
C ALA A 323 -0.99 -39.55 -14.32
N VAL A 324 0.27 -39.09 -14.27
CA VAL A 324 0.61 -37.64 -14.27
C VAL A 324 1.48 -37.23 -15.45
N ASN A 325 2.15 -38.19 -16.10
CA ASN A 325 3.13 -37.95 -17.14
C ASN A 325 2.60 -38.35 -18.51
N ASN A 326 3.05 -37.66 -19.57
CA ASN A 326 2.64 -37.86 -20.96
C ASN A 326 1.27 -37.27 -21.22
N ILE A 327 1.28 -35.98 -21.58
CA ILE A 327 0.10 -35.12 -21.63
C ILE A 327 -0.08 -34.61 -23.05
N LEU A 328 -1.29 -34.77 -23.61
CA LEU A 328 -1.74 -33.95 -24.74
C LEU A 328 -2.41 -32.70 -24.18
N THR A 329 -1.95 -31.53 -24.58
CA THR A 329 -2.50 -30.24 -24.13
C THR A 329 -3.06 -29.46 -25.32
N PHE A 330 -4.29 -28.97 -25.17
CA PHE A 330 -4.84 -27.92 -26.04
C PHE A 330 -4.78 -26.58 -25.31
N ASP A 331 -4.16 -25.57 -25.91
CA ASP A 331 -3.95 -24.23 -25.33
C ASP A 331 -4.38 -23.09 -26.27
N GLY A 332 -5.26 -23.39 -27.24
CA GLY A 332 -5.67 -22.45 -28.28
C GLY A 332 -6.51 -21.27 -27.79
N SER A 333 -6.42 -20.14 -28.50
CA SER A 333 -7.22 -18.93 -28.25
C SER A 333 -8.45 -18.78 -29.17
N ILE A 334 -8.47 -19.54 -30.27
CA ILE A 334 -9.52 -19.54 -31.29
C ILE A 334 -10.24 -20.90 -31.33
N PRO A 335 -11.39 -21.03 -32.01
CA PRO A 335 -12.03 -22.32 -32.22
C PRO A 335 -11.07 -23.33 -32.88
N GLN A 336 -11.09 -24.57 -32.39
CA GLN A 336 -10.25 -25.68 -32.86
C GLN A 336 -11.13 -26.85 -33.28
N THR A 337 -10.70 -27.58 -34.29
CA THR A 337 -11.26 -28.89 -34.63
C THR A 337 -10.24 -29.97 -34.28
N VAL A 338 -10.69 -30.99 -33.54
CA VAL A 338 -9.92 -32.17 -33.18
C VAL A 338 -10.63 -33.37 -33.76
N GLY A 339 -10.06 -33.99 -34.80
CA GLY A 339 -10.74 -35.04 -35.55
C GLY A 339 -9.85 -35.73 -36.58
N GLY A 340 -10.45 -36.48 -37.49
CA GLY A 340 -9.77 -37.19 -38.56
C GLY A 340 -10.20 -38.66 -38.64
N THR A 341 -9.71 -39.36 -39.65
CA THR A 341 -10.10 -40.76 -39.96
C THR A 341 -9.10 -41.80 -39.46
N GLY A 342 -8.02 -41.36 -38.81
CA GLY A 342 -6.92 -42.18 -38.34
C GLY A 342 -7.22 -42.91 -37.03
N THR A 343 -6.20 -43.57 -36.50
CA THR A 343 -6.31 -44.36 -35.26
C THR A 343 -5.46 -43.79 -34.15
N PHE A 344 -5.95 -43.93 -32.91
CA PHE A 344 -5.14 -43.80 -31.71
C PHE A 344 -4.78 -45.19 -31.22
N THR A 345 -3.51 -45.41 -30.87
CA THR A 345 -3.08 -46.69 -30.28
C THR A 345 -3.93 -47.01 -29.04
N ASN A 346 -4.52 -48.21 -29.00
CA ASN A 346 -5.47 -48.67 -27.98
C ASN A 346 -6.73 -47.81 -27.78
N ASN A 347 -7.06 -46.93 -28.74
CA ASN A 347 -8.12 -45.93 -28.59
C ASN A 347 -7.98 -45.13 -27.28
N LEU A 348 -6.74 -44.76 -26.94
CA LEU A 348 -6.38 -44.22 -25.63
C LEU A 348 -5.46 -42.99 -25.76
N ILE A 349 -5.84 -41.93 -25.06
CA ILE A 349 -4.97 -40.83 -24.65
C ILE A 349 -4.60 -41.07 -23.19
N ARG A 350 -3.31 -40.97 -22.85
CA ARG A 350 -2.87 -41.18 -21.48
C ARG A 350 -3.35 -40.06 -20.55
N ASN A 351 -2.96 -38.83 -20.80
CA ASN A 351 -3.46 -37.65 -20.08
C ASN A 351 -3.86 -36.57 -21.08
N LEU A 352 -4.96 -35.87 -20.81
CA LEU A 352 -5.50 -34.81 -21.65
C LEU A 352 -5.71 -33.55 -20.82
N THR A 353 -5.14 -32.44 -21.26
CA THR A 353 -5.33 -31.12 -20.66
C THR A 353 -6.04 -30.20 -21.64
N ILE A 354 -7.17 -29.65 -21.20
CA ILE A 354 -7.89 -28.58 -21.87
C ILE A 354 -7.55 -27.26 -21.16
N ASN A 355 -6.88 -26.38 -21.88
CA ASN A 355 -6.39 -25.09 -21.39
C ASN A 355 -6.61 -23.98 -22.42
N ASN A 356 -7.61 -24.13 -23.28
CA ASN A 356 -7.98 -23.12 -24.26
C ASN A 356 -8.54 -21.87 -23.57
N SER A 357 -8.42 -20.72 -24.21
CA SER A 357 -9.17 -19.52 -23.78
C SER A 357 -10.67 -19.79 -23.72
N SER A 358 -11.42 -19.04 -22.91
CA SER A 358 -12.87 -19.17 -22.78
C SER A 358 -13.64 -18.84 -24.08
N SER A 359 -13.02 -18.14 -25.01
CA SER A 359 -13.53 -17.86 -26.37
C SER A 359 -13.26 -19.00 -27.36
N GLY A 360 -12.24 -19.83 -27.14
CA GLY A 360 -11.90 -20.95 -28.02
C GLY A 360 -12.71 -22.21 -27.70
N ILE A 361 -13.57 -22.64 -28.64
CA ILE A 361 -14.31 -23.91 -28.54
C ILE A 361 -13.55 -25.00 -29.30
N ILE A 362 -13.34 -26.16 -28.66
CA ILE A 362 -12.84 -27.37 -29.31
C ILE A 362 -14.02 -28.19 -29.83
N THR A 363 -14.18 -28.26 -31.14
CA THR A 363 -15.07 -29.23 -31.79
C THR A 363 -14.37 -30.58 -31.85
N TRP A 364 -14.87 -31.55 -31.10
CA TRP A 364 -14.28 -32.86 -30.95
C TRP A 364 -15.03 -33.91 -31.77
N ASN A 365 -14.36 -34.49 -32.75
CA ASN A 365 -14.94 -35.38 -33.76
C ASN A 365 -14.49 -36.85 -33.62
N PHE A 366 -13.77 -37.21 -32.55
CA PHE A 366 -13.50 -38.61 -32.23
C PHE A 366 -14.58 -39.17 -31.31
N ASN A 367 -15.12 -40.34 -31.66
CA ASN A 367 -16.11 -41.02 -30.85
C ASN A 367 -15.50 -42.13 -30.00
N ASP A 368 -15.90 -42.20 -28.74
CA ASP A 368 -15.47 -43.17 -27.71
C ASP A 368 -13.94 -43.24 -27.50
N LEU A 369 -13.24 -42.11 -27.67
CA LEU A 369 -11.83 -42.01 -27.30
C LEU A 369 -11.72 -42.01 -25.76
N ARG A 370 -10.73 -42.72 -25.20
CA ARG A 370 -10.56 -42.84 -23.75
C ARG A 370 -9.42 -41.97 -23.23
N VAL A 371 -9.59 -41.38 -22.05
CA VAL A 371 -8.53 -40.74 -21.27
C VAL A 371 -8.21 -41.65 -20.08
N GLY A 372 -7.03 -42.26 -20.05
CA GLY A 372 -6.72 -43.29 -19.04
C GLY A 372 -6.29 -42.75 -17.68
N GLY A 373 -5.51 -41.66 -17.67
CA GLY A 373 -5.00 -40.97 -16.49
C GLY A 373 -5.84 -39.73 -16.20
N ASN A 374 -5.22 -38.55 -16.25
CA ASN A 374 -5.87 -37.29 -15.92
C ASN A 374 -6.54 -36.65 -17.13
N LEU A 375 -7.82 -36.31 -16.98
CA LEU A 375 -8.49 -35.29 -17.76
C LEU A 375 -8.46 -33.99 -16.95
N THR A 376 -7.76 -32.99 -17.45
CA THR A 376 -7.57 -31.71 -16.76
C THR A 376 -8.32 -30.61 -17.50
N PHE A 377 -9.18 -29.88 -16.79
CA PHE A 377 -9.80 -28.64 -17.25
C PHE A 377 -9.25 -27.48 -16.42
N THR A 378 -8.32 -26.72 -17.00
CA THR A 378 -7.84 -25.47 -16.39
C THR A 378 -8.72 -24.30 -16.85
N LYS A 379 -9.10 -24.32 -18.13
CA LYS A 379 -10.01 -23.40 -18.83
C LYS A 379 -10.39 -23.98 -20.19
N GLY A 380 -11.44 -23.48 -20.82
CA GLY A 380 -11.82 -23.84 -22.20
C GLY A 380 -13.12 -24.64 -22.33
N LYS A 381 -13.65 -24.69 -23.56
CA LYS A 381 -14.95 -25.28 -23.89
C LYS A 381 -14.79 -26.41 -24.91
N VAL A 382 -15.40 -27.57 -24.68
CA VAL A 382 -15.35 -28.71 -25.60
C VAL A 382 -16.76 -29.06 -26.07
N ALA A 383 -16.96 -29.06 -27.38
CA ALA A 383 -18.18 -29.52 -28.05
C ALA A 383 -17.97 -30.94 -28.57
N LEU A 384 -18.56 -31.94 -27.91
CA LEU A 384 -18.49 -33.32 -28.39
C LEU A 384 -19.55 -33.62 -29.46
N GLY A 385 -20.59 -32.78 -29.60
CA GLY A 385 -21.66 -33.01 -30.57
C GLY A 385 -22.44 -34.29 -30.27
N ASN A 386 -22.37 -35.29 -31.15
CA ASN A 386 -22.95 -36.63 -30.92
C ASN A 386 -21.94 -37.64 -30.37
N ASN A 387 -20.69 -37.22 -30.17
CA ASN A 387 -19.60 -38.11 -29.76
C ASN A 387 -19.57 -38.31 -28.24
N THR A 388 -18.91 -39.39 -27.84
CA THR A 388 -18.62 -39.70 -26.43
C THR A 388 -17.13 -39.56 -26.16
N LEU A 389 -16.77 -38.91 -25.05
CA LEU A 389 -15.43 -38.95 -24.47
C LEU A 389 -15.48 -39.68 -23.13
N THR A 390 -14.63 -40.69 -22.96
CA THR A 390 -14.68 -41.58 -21.79
C THR A 390 -13.46 -41.36 -20.89
N LEU A 391 -13.67 -41.07 -19.61
CA LEU A 391 -12.62 -41.04 -18.59
C LEU A 391 -12.47 -42.43 -17.93
N GLY A 392 -11.26 -42.98 -17.94
CA GLY A 392 -10.90 -44.31 -17.44
C GLY A 392 -10.90 -45.39 -18.53
N THR A 393 -10.21 -46.50 -18.27
CA THR A 393 -9.97 -47.55 -19.28
C THR A 393 -10.77 -48.83 -19.08
N GLY A 394 -11.18 -49.12 -17.84
CA GLY A 394 -12.07 -50.25 -17.53
C GLY A 394 -11.48 -51.65 -17.61
N VAL A 395 -10.15 -51.81 -17.60
CA VAL A 395 -9.53 -53.14 -17.52
C VAL A 395 -9.57 -53.63 -16.07
N ALA A 396 -10.21 -54.79 -15.86
CA ALA A 396 -10.17 -55.51 -14.59
C ALA A 396 -8.77 -56.13 -14.38
N ALA A 397 -8.27 -56.06 -13.15
CA ALA A 397 -7.03 -56.68 -12.64
C ALA A 397 -5.70 -56.00 -13.03
N GLY A 398 -5.19 -55.21 -12.08
CA GLY A 398 -3.81 -54.70 -12.03
C GLY A 398 -3.72 -53.62 -10.95
N THR A 399 -3.05 -53.92 -9.84
CA THR A 399 -2.92 -53.02 -8.68
C THR A 399 -2.33 -51.66 -9.08
N GLY A 400 -3.18 -50.63 -9.05
CA GLY A 400 -2.78 -49.22 -9.20
C GLY A 400 -3.96 -48.35 -9.60
N ASN A 401 -4.09 -47.16 -8.99
CA ASN A 401 -5.16 -46.16 -9.21
C ASN A 401 -5.33 -45.64 -10.66
N ASN A 402 -4.68 -46.25 -11.66
CA ASN A 402 -4.63 -45.80 -13.06
C ASN A 402 -5.80 -46.32 -13.93
N ALA A 403 -6.72 -47.12 -13.40
CA ALA A 403 -7.83 -47.71 -14.18
C ALA A 403 -9.10 -46.84 -14.24
N ILE A 404 -9.24 -45.87 -13.32
CA ILE A 404 -10.45 -45.04 -13.14
C ILE A 404 -10.34 -43.70 -13.88
N GLY A 405 -9.12 -43.22 -14.12
CA GLY A 405 -8.85 -41.85 -14.55
C GLY A 405 -9.23 -40.80 -13.50
N ALA A 406 -8.54 -39.66 -13.47
CA ALA A 406 -8.84 -38.55 -12.56
C ALA A 406 -9.33 -37.33 -13.34
N LEU A 407 -10.37 -36.67 -12.84
CA LEU A 407 -10.76 -35.35 -13.33
C LEU A 407 -10.05 -34.31 -12.45
N ILE A 408 -9.20 -33.48 -13.05
CA ILE A 408 -8.61 -32.31 -12.40
C ILE A 408 -9.33 -31.09 -12.95
N TYR A 409 -9.86 -30.23 -12.08
CA TYR A 409 -10.80 -29.20 -12.51
C TYR A 409 -10.58 -27.87 -11.80
N THR A 410 -10.39 -26.81 -12.59
CA THR A 410 -10.38 -25.42 -12.17
C THR A 410 -11.55 -24.66 -12.82
N SER A 411 -11.69 -24.73 -14.15
CA SER A 411 -12.74 -24.03 -14.91
C SER A 411 -12.89 -24.65 -16.32
N GLY A 412 -14.00 -24.35 -17.00
CA GLY A 412 -14.34 -24.88 -18.33
C GLY A 412 -15.23 -26.11 -18.28
N GLY A 413 -15.33 -26.82 -19.40
CA GLY A 413 -16.09 -28.07 -19.47
C GLY A 413 -16.64 -28.41 -20.87
N PHE A 414 -17.57 -29.36 -20.90
CA PHE A 414 -18.27 -29.78 -22.10
C PHE A 414 -19.53 -28.93 -22.32
N ILE A 415 -19.75 -28.45 -23.55
CA ILE A 415 -20.97 -27.70 -23.92
C ILE A 415 -22.02 -28.55 -24.63
N SER A 416 -21.62 -29.73 -25.14
CA SER A 416 -22.51 -30.66 -25.84
C SER A 416 -21.94 -32.09 -25.85
N GLY A 417 -22.80 -33.04 -26.20
CA GLY A 417 -22.50 -34.47 -26.34
C GLY A 417 -22.43 -35.22 -25.02
N THR A 418 -21.74 -36.36 -25.03
CA THR A 418 -21.80 -37.34 -23.95
C THR A 418 -20.44 -37.47 -23.26
N PHE A 419 -20.40 -37.23 -21.95
CA PHE A 419 -19.23 -37.54 -21.14
C PHE A 419 -19.48 -38.84 -20.38
N SER A 420 -18.63 -39.84 -20.61
CA SER A 420 -18.67 -41.12 -19.91
C SER A 420 -17.54 -41.20 -18.89
N ARG A 421 -17.81 -41.86 -17.76
CA ARG A 421 -16.81 -42.16 -16.74
C ARG A 421 -16.87 -43.63 -16.37
N TRP A 422 -15.70 -44.27 -16.30
CA TRP A 422 -15.53 -45.57 -15.68
C TRP A 422 -15.49 -45.45 -14.15
N TRP A 423 -16.26 -46.30 -13.48
CA TRP A 423 -16.33 -46.43 -12.04
C TRP A 423 -15.72 -47.77 -11.62
N ALA A 424 -14.78 -47.76 -10.67
CA ALA A 424 -14.32 -48.99 -10.03
C ALA A 424 -15.40 -49.61 -9.13
N ASN A 425 -15.26 -50.88 -8.78
CA ASN A 425 -16.20 -51.61 -7.93
C ASN A 425 -16.38 -51.01 -6.52
N THR A 426 -15.41 -50.25 -6.01
CA THR A 426 -15.47 -49.57 -4.69
C THR A 426 -15.66 -48.06 -4.78
N ALA A 427 -15.70 -47.47 -5.98
CA ALA A 427 -15.74 -46.02 -6.15
C ALA A 427 -17.15 -45.46 -5.88
N THR A 428 -17.24 -44.53 -4.90
CA THR A 428 -18.49 -43.94 -4.40
C THR A 428 -18.78 -42.53 -4.92
N GLY A 429 -17.77 -41.71 -5.24
CA GLY A 429 -17.98 -40.29 -5.59
C GLY A 429 -18.18 -39.40 -4.35
N THR A 430 -18.35 -38.09 -4.55
CA THR A 430 -18.53 -37.13 -3.43
C THR A 430 -19.88 -37.30 -2.75
N ALA A 431 -19.88 -37.30 -1.42
CA ALA A 431 -21.10 -37.33 -0.63
C ALA A 431 -21.92 -36.04 -0.82
N LEU A 432 -23.21 -36.21 -1.08
CA LEU A 432 -24.15 -35.09 -1.23
C LEU A 432 -24.76 -34.74 0.14
N THR A 433 -24.78 -33.45 0.48
CA THR A 433 -25.25 -32.95 1.77
C THR A 433 -26.28 -31.85 1.54
N SER A 434 -27.38 -31.89 2.31
CA SER A 434 -28.39 -30.84 2.30
C SER A 434 -27.78 -29.47 2.59
N GLY A 435 -28.17 -28.44 1.84
CA GLY A 435 -27.70 -27.06 2.01
C GLY A 435 -26.39 -26.72 1.29
N ASN A 436 -25.65 -27.71 0.76
CA ASN A 436 -24.28 -27.50 0.27
C ASN A 436 -24.15 -27.69 -1.25
N LEU A 437 -23.37 -26.82 -1.89
CA LEU A 437 -22.96 -26.96 -3.29
C LEU A 437 -21.79 -27.96 -3.41
N PRO A 438 -21.90 -29.04 -4.21
CA PRO A 438 -20.78 -29.94 -4.46
C PRO A 438 -19.70 -29.26 -5.33
N THR A 439 -18.44 -29.32 -4.88
CA THR A 439 -17.29 -28.70 -5.58
C THR A 439 -16.20 -29.70 -6.01
N ALA A 440 -16.10 -30.85 -5.33
CA ALA A 440 -15.04 -31.83 -5.53
C ALA A 440 -15.11 -32.53 -6.90
N ALA A 441 -13.98 -32.93 -7.48
CA ALA A 441 -13.98 -33.53 -8.82
C ALA A 441 -14.50 -34.99 -8.89
N LEU A 442 -14.66 -35.65 -7.74
CA LEU A 442 -15.11 -37.05 -7.64
C LEU A 442 -16.60 -37.16 -7.96
N GLY A 443 -16.95 -37.98 -8.95
CA GLY A 443 -18.33 -38.15 -9.41
C GLY A 443 -18.88 -36.97 -10.23
N ARG A 444 -18.05 -35.97 -10.55
CA ARG A 444 -18.44 -34.80 -11.34
C ARG A 444 -18.50 -35.10 -12.85
N TYR A 445 -19.53 -34.58 -13.50
CA TYR A 445 -19.72 -34.50 -14.94
C TYR A 445 -19.61 -33.03 -15.35
N PRO A 446 -18.48 -32.57 -15.92
CA PRO A 446 -18.13 -31.15 -16.02
C PRO A 446 -18.78 -30.49 -17.23
N PHE A 447 -20.11 -30.35 -17.21
CA PHE A 447 -20.85 -29.60 -18.23
C PHE A 447 -20.90 -28.11 -17.91
N ILE A 448 -20.95 -27.31 -18.96
CA ILE A 448 -21.17 -25.87 -18.96
C ILE A 448 -22.09 -25.49 -20.11
N ASN A 449 -22.74 -24.34 -20.05
CA ASN A 449 -23.44 -23.81 -21.23
C ASN A 449 -22.48 -23.14 -22.22
N SER A 450 -23.00 -22.67 -23.36
CA SER A 450 -22.20 -21.96 -24.38
C SER A 450 -21.52 -20.68 -23.85
N ALA A 451 -22.11 -20.02 -22.85
CA ALA A 451 -21.53 -18.87 -22.16
C ALA A 451 -20.44 -19.25 -21.14
N GLY A 452 -20.30 -20.53 -20.77
CA GLY A 452 -19.35 -21.01 -19.76
C GLY A 452 -19.91 -21.09 -18.34
N ILE A 453 -21.22 -20.93 -18.16
CA ILE A 453 -21.91 -21.04 -16.87
C ILE A 453 -22.03 -22.52 -16.48
N ASN A 454 -21.82 -22.82 -15.20
CA ASN A 454 -21.79 -24.18 -14.67
C ASN A 454 -23.11 -24.93 -14.89
N ARG A 455 -23.01 -26.12 -15.50
CA ARG A 455 -24.11 -27.08 -15.75
C ARG A 455 -23.76 -28.49 -15.25
N ALA A 456 -22.81 -28.58 -14.32
CA ALA A 456 -22.28 -29.85 -13.90
C ALA A 456 -23.35 -30.72 -13.22
N ALA A 457 -23.21 -32.02 -13.39
CA ALA A 457 -23.92 -33.01 -12.60
C ALA A 457 -22.95 -33.78 -11.71
N TYR A 458 -23.45 -34.33 -10.62
CA TYR A 458 -22.71 -35.18 -9.70
C TYR A 458 -23.47 -36.47 -9.49
N VAL A 459 -22.75 -37.60 -9.54
CA VAL A 459 -23.28 -38.91 -9.17
C VAL A 459 -22.47 -39.45 -8.01
N GLN A 460 -23.17 -39.91 -6.97
CA GLN A 460 -22.63 -40.69 -5.88
C GLN A 460 -23.22 -42.10 -5.93
N ARG A 461 -22.38 -43.12 -5.81
CA ARG A 461 -22.75 -44.53 -5.65
C ARG A 461 -22.70 -44.89 -4.17
N VAL A 462 -23.83 -45.35 -3.64
CA VAL A 462 -23.96 -45.80 -2.24
C VAL A 462 -23.77 -47.31 -2.20
N THR A 463 -22.74 -47.77 -1.48
CA THR A 463 -22.37 -49.19 -1.36
C THR A 463 -22.16 -49.89 -2.71
N PRO A 464 -21.18 -49.47 -3.52
CA PRO A 464 -20.89 -50.06 -4.83
C PRO A 464 -20.33 -51.48 -4.71
N THR A 465 -20.69 -52.36 -5.66
CA THR A 465 -20.23 -53.76 -5.69
C THR A 465 -19.62 -54.18 -7.03
N VAL A 466 -20.04 -53.58 -8.15
CA VAL A 466 -19.54 -53.91 -9.50
C VAL A 466 -19.11 -52.62 -10.22
N GLY A 467 -17.92 -52.61 -10.82
CA GLY A 467 -17.45 -51.49 -11.63
C GLY A 467 -18.16 -51.40 -12.98
N GLY A 468 -18.13 -50.25 -13.63
CA GLY A 468 -18.81 -50.05 -14.91
C GLY A 468 -18.84 -48.59 -15.35
N GLN A 469 -19.53 -48.28 -16.43
CA GLN A 469 -19.62 -46.91 -16.94
C GLN A 469 -20.93 -46.25 -16.53
N ILE A 470 -20.84 -44.97 -16.19
CA ILE A 470 -22.00 -44.08 -16.13
C ILE A 470 -21.67 -42.90 -17.02
N ALA A 471 -22.45 -42.73 -18.07
CA ALA A 471 -22.39 -41.60 -18.98
C ALA A 471 -23.50 -40.60 -18.67
N CYS A 472 -23.24 -39.34 -18.98
CA CYS A 472 -24.23 -38.27 -18.91
C CYS A 472 -24.15 -37.48 -20.22
N LYS A 473 -25.31 -37.15 -20.79
CA LYS A 473 -25.48 -36.18 -21.86
C LYS A 473 -26.22 -34.97 -21.28
N TYR A 474 -25.68 -33.79 -21.50
CA TYR A 474 -26.35 -32.53 -21.14
C TYR A 474 -26.94 -31.87 -22.38
N VAL A 475 -28.18 -31.41 -22.27
CA VAL A 475 -28.85 -30.58 -23.27
C VAL A 475 -29.13 -29.23 -22.62
N ASP A 476 -28.57 -28.17 -23.20
CA ASP A 476 -28.72 -26.82 -22.70
C ASP A 476 -30.05 -26.19 -23.14
N ALA A 477 -30.60 -25.32 -22.30
CA ALA A 477 -31.75 -24.48 -22.64
C ALA A 477 -31.61 -23.11 -21.95
N SER A 478 -32.31 -22.10 -22.47
CA SER A 478 -32.40 -20.77 -21.84
C SER A 478 -33.77 -20.50 -21.21
N THR A 479 -34.69 -21.47 -21.29
CA THR A 479 -36.10 -21.30 -20.92
C THR A 479 -36.48 -22.12 -19.70
N THR A 480 -37.55 -21.68 -19.06
CA THR A 480 -38.32 -22.47 -18.10
C THR A 480 -39.73 -22.67 -18.65
N SER A 481 -40.28 -23.85 -18.40
CA SER A 481 -41.65 -24.22 -18.77
C SER A 481 -42.51 -24.39 -17.52
N VAL A 482 -43.80 -24.12 -17.66
CA VAL A 482 -44.79 -24.37 -16.60
C VAL A 482 -44.84 -25.86 -16.29
N SER A 483 -44.91 -26.22 -15.01
CA SER A 483 -45.02 -27.59 -14.51
C SER A 483 -46.23 -27.73 -13.59
N THR A 484 -46.62 -28.96 -13.27
CA THR A 484 -47.62 -29.28 -12.23
C THR A 484 -47.21 -30.54 -11.46
N ILE A 485 -45.92 -30.88 -11.48
CA ILE A 485 -45.41 -32.12 -10.90
C ILE A 485 -45.50 -32.01 -9.37
N SER A 486 -46.15 -32.98 -8.72
CA SER A 486 -46.12 -33.12 -7.26
C SER A 486 -45.07 -34.15 -6.85
N ASP A 487 -44.05 -33.70 -6.13
CA ASP A 487 -42.98 -34.53 -5.58
C ASP A 487 -43.06 -34.56 -4.05
N ALA A 488 -43.55 -35.68 -3.50
CA ALA A 488 -43.79 -35.85 -2.06
C ALA A 488 -44.61 -34.70 -1.43
N GLY A 489 -45.64 -34.23 -2.15
CA GLY A 489 -46.52 -33.13 -1.72
C GLY A 489 -46.04 -31.72 -2.07
N TYR A 490 -44.79 -31.57 -2.51
CA TYR A 490 -44.28 -30.30 -3.04
C TYR A 490 -44.65 -30.15 -4.53
N VAL A 491 -45.47 -29.15 -4.87
CA VAL A 491 -45.92 -28.91 -6.25
C VAL A 491 -44.97 -27.95 -6.95
N LEU A 492 -44.35 -28.41 -8.03
CA LEU A 492 -43.55 -27.60 -8.92
C LEU A 492 -44.43 -26.95 -9.97
N ASP A 493 -44.28 -25.64 -10.17
CA ASP A 493 -44.96 -24.89 -11.22
C ASP A 493 -44.00 -24.36 -12.30
N SER A 494 -42.69 -24.45 -12.06
CA SER A 494 -41.65 -23.97 -12.96
C SER A 494 -40.55 -25.03 -13.10
N ARG A 495 -40.19 -25.39 -14.33
CA ARG A 495 -39.15 -26.37 -14.65
C ARG A 495 -38.17 -25.79 -15.65
N TYR A 496 -36.87 -25.91 -15.38
CA TYR A 496 -35.83 -25.60 -16.37
C TYR A 496 -35.83 -26.63 -17.50
N ASP A 497 -35.77 -26.18 -18.74
CA ASP A 497 -35.88 -27.06 -19.91
C ASP A 497 -34.56 -27.76 -20.28
N GLY A 498 -33.44 -27.31 -19.70
CA GLY A 498 -32.18 -28.02 -19.81
C GLY A 498 -32.20 -29.30 -18.97
N ASN A 499 -31.59 -30.37 -19.49
CA ASN A 499 -31.69 -31.70 -18.90
C ASN A 499 -30.40 -32.50 -18.94
N TRP A 500 -30.34 -33.49 -18.04
CA TRP A 500 -29.23 -34.43 -17.90
C TRP A 500 -29.74 -35.85 -18.10
N ALA A 501 -29.32 -36.47 -19.19
CA ALA A 501 -29.67 -37.85 -19.51
C ALA A 501 -28.51 -38.79 -19.15
N PHE A 502 -28.72 -39.66 -18.17
CA PHE A 502 -27.72 -40.65 -17.78
C PHE A 502 -27.91 -41.98 -18.50
N SER A 503 -26.83 -42.70 -18.75
CA SER A 503 -26.84 -44.04 -19.35
C SER A 503 -25.64 -44.87 -18.86
N THR A 504 -25.62 -46.17 -19.15
CA THR A 504 -24.52 -47.07 -18.78
C THR A 504 -23.95 -47.78 -20.01
N PRO A 505 -23.19 -47.08 -20.87
CA PRO A 505 -22.61 -47.70 -22.07
C PRO A 505 -21.56 -48.75 -21.67
N GLY A 506 -21.68 -49.98 -22.16
CA GLY A 506 -20.73 -51.06 -21.83
C GLY A 506 -21.06 -51.78 -20.51
N THR A 507 -20.07 -51.94 -19.62
CA THR A 507 -20.26 -52.68 -18.36
C THR A 507 -21.16 -51.89 -17.40
N VAL A 508 -22.24 -52.52 -16.94
CA VAL A 508 -23.23 -51.88 -16.07
C VAL A 508 -22.72 -51.89 -14.61
N PRO A 509 -22.54 -50.70 -13.99
CA PRO A 509 -22.10 -50.62 -12.60
C PRO A 509 -23.25 -51.02 -11.66
N THR A 510 -22.94 -51.68 -10.54
CA THR A 510 -23.93 -52.05 -9.51
C THR A 510 -23.65 -51.31 -8.21
N SER A 511 -24.68 -50.74 -7.60
CA SER A 511 -24.67 -50.04 -6.30
C SER A 511 -26.02 -50.22 -5.64
N ALA A 512 -26.09 -50.17 -4.30
CA ALA A 512 -27.36 -50.25 -3.59
C ALA A 512 -28.31 -49.12 -4.00
N THR A 513 -27.82 -47.88 -4.00
CA THR A 513 -28.53 -46.70 -4.52
C THR A 513 -27.56 -45.70 -5.12
N TYR A 514 -28.11 -44.69 -5.79
CA TYR A 514 -27.39 -43.57 -6.40
C TYR A 514 -27.94 -42.26 -5.86
N ASN A 515 -27.06 -41.30 -5.59
CA ASN A 515 -27.44 -39.94 -5.26
C ASN A 515 -26.98 -39.01 -6.39
N VAL A 516 -27.76 -37.99 -6.70
CA VAL A 516 -27.50 -37.07 -7.81
C VAL A 516 -27.64 -35.62 -7.36
N ALA A 517 -26.74 -34.76 -7.83
CA ALA A 517 -26.91 -33.31 -7.79
C ALA A 517 -26.83 -32.74 -9.21
N LEU A 518 -27.72 -31.80 -9.53
CA LEU A 518 -27.76 -31.09 -10.80
C LEU A 518 -27.57 -29.60 -10.53
N ILE A 519 -26.61 -28.97 -11.24
CA ILE A 519 -26.33 -27.54 -11.13
C ILE A 519 -26.90 -26.83 -12.36
N GLY A 520 -27.87 -25.94 -12.15
CA GLY A 520 -28.49 -25.12 -13.18
C GLY A 520 -28.20 -23.64 -12.98
N GLN A 521 -26.96 -23.24 -12.68
CA GLN A 521 -26.64 -21.87 -12.28
C GLN A 521 -27.21 -20.83 -13.28
N ASN A 522 -27.94 -19.84 -12.78
CA ASN A 522 -28.66 -18.82 -13.56
C ASN A 522 -29.76 -19.36 -14.49
N ALA A 523 -30.24 -20.59 -14.30
CA ALA A 523 -31.39 -21.12 -15.05
C ALA A 523 -32.69 -20.37 -14.69
N TYR A 524 -32.85 -20.01 -13.42
CA TYR A 524 -33.94 -19.21 -12.86
C TYR A 524 -33.51 -18.64 -11.52
N LEU A 525 -34.35 -17.83 -10.87
CA LEU A 525 -34.09 -17.28 -9.54
C LEU A 525 -34.74 -18.15 -8.46
N THR A 526 -34.09 -18.26 -7.30
CA THR A 526 -34.54 -19.10 -6.18
C THR A 526 -34.46 -18.31 -4.86
N SER A 527 -35.49 -18.42 -4.02
CA SER A 527 -35.52 -17.81 -2.68
C SER A 527 -35.04 -18.77 -1.58
N ASN A 528 -34.94 -20.06 -1.88
CA ASN A 528 -34.49 -21.10 -0.95
C ASN A 528 -33.97 -22.34 -1.69
N GLY A 529 -33.58 -23.36 -0.93
CA GLY A 529 -33.02 -24.62 -1.44
C GLY A 529 -34.02 -25.69 -1.91
N ASN A 530 -35.30 -25.36 -2.14
CA ASN A 530 -36.32 -26.38 -2.43
C ASN A 530 -36.33 -26.93 -3.86
N ASN A 531 -35.37 -26.54 -4.72
CA ASN A 531 -35.24 -27.05 -6.09
C ASN A 531 -35.28 -28.59 -6.13
N ARG A 532 -36.16 -29.18 -6.95
CA ARG A 532 -36.33 -30.63 -7.08
C ARG A 532 -35.73 -31.17 -8.37
N ILE A 533 -35.18 -32.38 -8.27
CA ILE A 533 -34.91 -33.23 -9.44
C ILE A 533 -36.18 -33.98 -9.77
N VAL A 534 -36.64 -33.85 -11.01
CA VAL A 534 -37.87 -34.47 -11.54
C VAL A 534 -37.66 -34.99 -12.97
N ARG A 535 -38.67 -35.65 -13.53
CA ARG A 535 -38.73 -35.98 -14.97
C ARG A 535 -39.47 -34.88 -15.72
N GLU A 536 -39.62 -35.07 -17.02
CA GLU A 536 -40.34 -34.12 -17.87
C GLU A 536 -41.78 -33.88 -17.39
N THR A 537 -42.50 -34.96 -17.04
CA THR A 537 -43.94 -34.90 -16.70
C THR A 537 -44.32 -35.64 -15.42
N ALA A 538 -43.34 -36.10 -14.62
CA ALA A 538 -43.59 -36.92 -13.43
C ALA A 538 -42.52 -36.72 -12.33
N PRO A 539 -42.83 -37.02 -11.05
CA PRO A 539 -41.81 -37.09 -10.01
C PRO A 539 -40.89 -38.31 -10.23
N ILE A 540 -39.86 -38.41 -9.40
CA ILE A 540 -38.90 -39.53 -9.40
C ILE A 540 -38.79 -40.10 -7.98
N GLU A 541 -38.41 -41.37 -7.87
CA GLU A 541 -38.17 -42.03 -6.57
C GLU A 541 -37.05 -41.36 -5.75
N GLY A 542 -36.81 -41.85 -4.53
CA GLY A 542 -35.78 -41.34 -3.64
C GLY A 542 -36.22 -40.14 -2.82
N THR A 543 -35.29 -39.56 -2.08
CA THR A 543 -35.54 -38.47 -1.12
C THR A 543 -34.83 -37.19 -1.58
N HIS A 544 -35.59 -36.09 -1.64
CA HIS A 544 -35.06 -34.75 -1.87
C HIS A 544 -34.11 -34.32 -0.76
N LEU A 545 -33.03 -33.64 -1.13
CA LEU A 545 -32.17 -32.90 -0.21
C LEU A 545 -32.17 -31.43 -0.62
N ASN A 546 -32.29 -30.52 0.35
CA ASN A 546 -32.27 -29.11 0.04
C ASN A 546 -30.96 -28.74 -0.67
N GLY A 547 -31.09 -27.96 -1.74
CA GLY A 547 -29.99 -27.31 -2.42
C GLY A 547 -29.53 -26.07 -1.66
N THR A 548 -29.18 -25.03 -2.41
CA THR A 548 -28.75 -23.73 -1.89
C THR A 548 -29.71 -22.66 -2.39
N ASN A 549 -29.43 -21.38 -2.13
CA ASN A 549 -30.17 -20.26 -2.71
C ASN A 549 -29.76 -19.96 -4.17
N LEU A 550 -29.08 -20.91 -4.82
CA LEU A 550 -28.83 -20.95 -6.26
C LEU A 550 -29.58 -22.15 -6.84
N PRO A 551 -29.90 -22.15 -8.16
CA PRO A 551 -30.50 -23.30 -8.80
C PRO A 551 -29.56 -24.52 -8.75
N LEU A 552 -29.78 -25.35 -7.73
CA LEU A 552 -29.10 -26.60 -7.42
C LEU A 552 -30.15 -27.53 -6.84
N ALA A 553 -30.35 -28.68 -7.46
CA ALA A 553 -31.26 -29.72 -6.96
C ALA A 553 -30.47 -30.97 -6.58
N GLN A 554 -30.82 -31.60 -5.45
CA GLN A 554 -30.15 -32.79 -4.95
C GLN A 554 -31.17 -33.88 -4.58
N ARG A 555 -30.81 -35.13 -4.83
CA ARG A 555 -31.67 -36.29 -4.52
C ARG A 555 -30.84 -37.50 -4.14
N THR A 556 -31.35 -38.28 -3.19
CA THR A 556 -30.71 -39.50 -2.67
C THR A 556 -31.59 -40.72 -2.82
N GLY A 557 -30.99 -41.90 -2.85
CA GLY A 557 -31.74 -43.17 -2.83
C GLY A 557 -32.34 -43.58 -4.17
N LEU A 558 -31.82 -43.10 -5.31
CA LEU A 558 -32.27 -43.53 -6.64
C LEU A 558 -31.79 -44.96 -6.94
N THR A 559 -32.64 -45.76 -7.59
CA THR A 559 -32.18 -47.01 -8.23
C THR A 559 -31.43 -46.69 -9.53
N LEU A 560 -30.66 -47.64 -10.06
CA LEU A 560 -29.98 -47.46 -11.35
C LEU A 560 -30.97 -47.18 -12.48
N VAL A 561 -32.10 -47.89 -12.49
CA VAL A 561 -33.17 -47.70 -13.49
C VAL A 561 -33.71 -46.27 -13.43
N GLN A 562 -33.96 -45.75 -12.23
CA GLN A 562 -34.44 -44.38 -12.05
C GLN A 562 -33.42 -43.33 -12.54
N LEU A 563 -32.13 -43.59 -12.35
CA LEU A 563 -31.06 -42.73 -12.85
C LEU A 563 -31.04 -42.67 -14.39
N THR A 564 -31.24 -43.80 -15.07
CA THR A 564 -30.94 -43.94 -16.51
C THR A 564 -32.15 -44.01 -17.44
N GLN A 565 -33.37 -44.14 -16.91
CA GLN A 565 -34.56 -44.41 -17.73
C GLN A 565 -34.94 -43.24 -18.66
N ALA A 566 -34.78 -41.99 -18.21
CA ALA A 566 -35.18 -40.79 -18.93
C ALA A 566 -34.33 -39.59 -18.47
N PRO A 567 -34.30 -38.47 -19.22
CA PRO A 567 -33.62 -37.27 -18.79
C PRO A 567 -34.18 -36.70 -17.49
N LEU A 568 -33.27 -36.21 -16.64
CA LEU A 568 -33.58 -35.53 -15.39
C LEU A 568 -33.61 -34.02 -15.61
N TYR A 569 -34.59 -33.37 -14.99
CA TYR A 569 -34.81 -31.94 -15.03
C TYR A 569 -34.75 -31.35 -13.63
N MET A 570 -34.62 -30.03 -13.55
CA MET A 570 -34.73 -29.28 -12.31
C MET A 570 -35.97 -28.41 -12.33
N GLY A 571 -36.63 -28.24 -11.18
CA GLY A 571 -37.69 -27.26 -11.06
C GLY A 571 -37.91 -26.79 -9.63
N ILE A 572 -38.78 -25.81 -9.47
CA ILE A 572 -39.11 -25.16 -8.21
C ILE A 572 -40.58 -24.70 -8.24
N ALA A 573 -41.16 -24.45 -7.07
CA ALA A 573 -42.42 -23.73 -6.97
C ALA A 573 -42.18 -22.22 -7.11
N PHE A 574 -43.12 -21.51 -7.72
CA PHE A 574 -43.15 -20.07 -7.92
C PHE A 574 -43.26 -19.33 -6.58
N ALA A 575 -43.89 -19.96 -5.59
CA ALA A 575 -43.88 -19.48 -4.21
C ALA A 575 -42.43 -19.33 -3.68
N ASP A 576 -41.53 -20.22 -4.09
CA ASP A 576 -40.13 -20.27 -3.69
C ASP A 576 -39.19 -19.50 -4.64
N THR A 577 -39.72 -18.71 -5.60
CA THR A 577 -38.93 -17.77 -6.41
C THR A 577 -39.07 -16.33 -5.86
N PRO A 578 -38.08 -15.44 -6.08
CA PRO A 578 -38.18 -14.05 -5.65
C PRO A 578 -39.28 -13.31 -6.40
N ASN A 579 -39.97 -12.40 -5.71
CA ASN A 579 -40.88 -11.47 -6.38
C ASN A 579 -40.05 -10.47 -7.20
N SER A 580 -39.98 -10.70 -8.51
CA SER A 580 -39.02 -10.04 -9.38
C SER A 580 -39.69 -8.96 -10.21
N SER A 581 -39.03 -7.84 -10.43
CA SER A 581 -39.57 -6.81 -11.33
C SER A 581 -39.65 -7.35 -12.77
N ILE A 582 -40.80 -7.20 -13.42
CA ILE A 582 -41.03 -7.51 -14.83
C ILE A 582 -41.19 -6.26 -15.71
N ALA A 583 -41.25 -5.08 -15.09
CA ALA A 583 -41.20 -3.78 -15.75
C ALA A 583 -40.60 -2.71 -14.82
N SER A 584 -40.21 -1.56 -15.38
CA SER A 584 -39.90 -0.36 -14.59
C SER A 584 -41.18 0.27 -14.05
N GLY A 585 -41.12 0.93 -12.89
CA GLY A 585 -42.29 1.59 -12.32
C GLY A 585 -42.15 1.94 -10.84
N ASN A 586 -43.29 2.19 -10.21
CA ASN A 586 -43.38 2.46 -8.78
C ASN A 586 -43.53 1.16 -7.98
N TRP A 587 -42.85 1.05 -6.83
CA TRP A 587 -42.90 -0.13 -5.96
C TRP A 587 -44.33 -0.59 -5.65
N ASN A 588 -45.28 0.33 -5.46
CA ASN A 588 -46.67 0.03 -5.13
C ASN A 588 -47.53 -0.44 -6.32
N ASN A 589 -46.98 -0.51 -7.53
CA ASN A 589 -47.72 -1.03 -8.69
C ASN A 589 -47.58 -2.56 -8.78
N ALA A 590 -48.59 -3.30 -8.31
CA ALA A 590 -48.62 -4.77 -8.35
C ALA A 590 -48.34 -5.37 -9.75
N ALA A 591 -48.67 -4.66 -10.83
CA ALA A 591 -48.49 -5.15 -12.21
C ALA A 591 -47.02 -5.20 -12.67
N ILE A 592 -46.08 -4.56 -11.98
CA ILE A 592 -44.65 -4.60 -12.33
C ILE A 592 -43.91 -5.75 -11.66
N TRP A 593 -44.59 -6.53 -10.82
CA TRP A 593 -44.00 -7.60 -10.02
C TRP A 593 -44.43 -8.96 -10.54
N SER A 594 -43.49 -9.92 -10.60
CA SER A 594 -43.72 -11.23 -11.20
C SER A 594 -44.87 -11.98 -10.54
N LYS A 595 -45.08 -11.78 -9.23
CA LYS A 595 -46.16 -12.42 -8.47
C LYS A 595 -47.52 -11.69 -8.56
N GLY A 596 -47.60 -10.58 -9.30
CA GLY A 596 -48.84 -9.82 -9.51
C GLY A 596 -49.38 -9.12 -8.26
N ASN A 597 -48.55 -9.00 -7.21
CA ASN A 597 -48.83 -8.33 -5.94
C ASN A 597 -47.68 -7.36 -5.59
N VAL A 598 -47.98 -6.36 -4.77
CA VAL A 598 -46.94 -5.51 -4.16
C VAL A 598 -46.10 -6.35 -3.20
N PRO A 599 -44.76 -6.22 -3.20
CA PRO A 599 -43.90 -6.94 -2.28
C PRO A 599 -44.31 -6.76 -0.82
N ASN A 600 -44.14 -7.84 -0.04
CA ASN A 600 -44.49 -7.87 1.38
C ASN A 600 -43.41 -8.54 2.23
N CYS A 601 -43.65 -8.59 3.55
CA CYS A 601 -42.68 -9.04 4.54
C CYS A 601 -42.22 -10.50 4.45
N THR A 602 -42.88 -11.33 3.64
CA THR A 602 -42.51 -12.74 3.47
C THR A 602 -41.67 -12.97 2.21
N GLU A 603 -41.56 -11.97 1.35
CA GLU A 603 -41.02 -12.11 0.00
C GLU A 603 -39.61 -11.55 -0.10
N ILE A 604 -38.70 -12.35 -0.66
CA ILE A 604 -37.43 -11.85 -1.21
C ILE A 604 -37.74 -11.21 -2.56
N VAL A 605 -37.20 -10.03 -2.80
CA VAL A 605 -37.45 -9.21 -3.98
C VAL A 605 -36.19 -9.11 -4.83
N SER A 606 -36.36 -9.13 -6.15
CA SER A 606 -35.26 -8.90 -7.10
C SER A 606 -35.63 -7.84 -8.11
N ILE A 607 -34.80 -6.80 -8.23
CA ILE A 607 -34.89 -5.83 -9.32
C ILE A 607 -34.02 -6.34 -10.46
N ALA A 608 -34.64 -6.57 -11.60
CA ALA A 608 -34.01 -7.16 -12.78
C ALA A 608 -33.18 -6.13 -13.57
N PRO A 609 -32.23 -6.58 -14.41
CA PRO A 609 -31.47 -5.70 -15.29
C PRO A 609 -32.39 -4.82 -16.15
N ASN A 610 -31.97 -3.57 -16.42
CA ASN A 610 -32.69 -2.56 -17.19
C ASN A 610 -34.00 -2.05 -16.56
N HIS A 611 -34.36 -2.50 -15.35
CA HIS A 611 -35.53 -1.98 -14.64
C HIS A 611 -35.13 -0.91 -13.63
N THR A 612 -35.90 0.18 -13.61
CA THR A 612 -35.83 1.21 -12.56
C THR A 612 -37.09 1.13 -11.71
N ILE A 613 -36.92 0.84 -10.43
CA ILE A 613 -38.01 0.83 -9.44
C ILE A 613 -37.90 2.08 -8.58
N SER A 614 -38.98 2.83 -8.51
CA SER A 614 -39.10 4.05 -7.71
C SER A 614 -39.88 3.81 -6.43
N VAL A 615 -39.42 4.40 -5.34
CA VAL A 615 -40.12 4.47 -4.04
C VAL A 615 -40.41 5.94 -3.75
N ASN A 616 -41.70 6.28 -3.61
CA ASN A 616 -42.16 7.67 -3.38
C ASN A 616 -43.36 7.80 -2.43
N ALA A 617 -43.85 6.69 -1.87
CA ALA A 617 -44.96 6.62 -0.93
C ALA A 617 -44.58 5.77 0.29
N ALA A 618 -45.34 5.86 1.38
CA ALA A 618 -45.06 5.11 2.60
C ALA A 618 -45.68 3.68 2.59
N GLY A 619 -45.20 2.81 3.47
CA GLY A 619 -45.70 1.44 3.67
C GLY A 619 -45.03 0.38 2.79
N ASN A 620 -43.87 0.64 2.20
CA ASN A 620 -43.19 -0.37 1.37
C ASN A 620 -42.30 -1.28 2.21
N VAL A 621 -42.38 -2.58 1.95
CA VAL A 621 -41.62 -3.57 2.72
C VAL A 621 -41.28 -4.80 1.90
N CYS A 622 -40.14 -5.42 2.17
CA CYS A 622 -39.80 -6.76 1.73
C CYS A 622 -38.95 -7.50 2.76
N LYS A 623 -38.87 -8.83 2.64
CA LYS A 623 -37.99 -9.64 3.50
C LYS A 623 -36.52 -9.37 3.19
N GLY A 624 -36.15 -9.33 1.91
CA GLY A 624 -34.79 -9.08 1.45
C GLY A 624 -34.83 -8.56 0.01
N LEU A 625 -33.78 -7.87 -0.42
CA LEU A 625 -33.77 -7.19 -1.71
C LEU A 625 -32.44 -7.39 -2.42
N THR A 626 -32.50 -7.78 -3.69
CA THR A 626 -31.34 -7.77 -4.59
C THR A 626 -31.59 -6.81 -5.75
N ILE A 627 -30.72 -5.84 -5.94
CA ILE A 627 -30.66 -4.99 -7.13
C ILE A 627 -29.68 -5.66 -8.09
N SER A 628 -30.16 -6.31 -9.13
CA SER A 628 -29.31 -7.02 -10.09
C SER A 628 -28.43 -6.05 -10.89
N LEU A 629 -27.33 -6.56 -11.46
CA LEU A 629 -26.47 -5.76 -12.34
C LEU A 629 -27.31 -5.14 -13.48
N GLY A 630 -27.18 -3.82 -13.67
CA GLY A 630 -27.99 -3.04 -14.62
C GLY A 630 -29.41 -2.70 -14.16
N GLY A 631 -29.84 -3.14 -12.97
CA GLY A 631 -31.08 -2.71 -12.32
C GLY A 631 -30.86 -1.48 -11.42
N LYS A 632 -31.93 -0.73 -11.14
CA LYS A 632 -31.89 0.48 -10.31
C LYS A 632 -33.03 0.53 -9.29
N LEU A 633 -32.70 0.81 -8.03
CA LEU A 633 -33.64 1.27 -7.02
C LEU A 633 -33.43 2.77 -6.80
N SER A 634 -34.50 3.57 -6.94
CA SER A 634 -34.50 5.01 -6.68
C SER A 634 -35.49 5.33 -5.56
N VAL A 635 -34.97 5.70 -4.39
CA VAL A 635 -35.77 6.19 -3.25
C VAL A 635 -35.78 7.71 -3.33
N SER A 636 -36.89 8.25 -3.86
CA SER A 636 -37.08 9.68 -4.09
C SER A 636 -38.14 10.31 -3.18
N GLY A 637 -38.67 9.53 -2.24
CA GLY A 637 -39.66 9.91 -1.24
C GLY A 637 -40.15 8.67 -0.48
N GLY A 638 -41.16 8.83 0.38
CA GLY A 638 -41.76 7.68 1.07
C GLY A 638 -40.80 6.91 1.99
N ASP A 639 -41.08 5.62 2.19
CA ASP A 639 -40.21 4.70 2.91
C ASP A 639 -40.07 3.34 2.21
N LEU A 640 -39.01 2.62 2.52
CA LEU A 640 -38.85 1.19 2.21
C LEU A 640 -38.15 0.51 3.38
N ILE A 641 -38.73 -0.58 3.87
CA ILE A 641 -38.14 -1.46 4.87
C ILE A 641 -37.66 -2.75 4.20
N VAL A 642 -36.36 -3.02 4.26
CA VAL A 642 -35.75 -4.29 3.83
C VAL A 642 -35.41 -5.09 5.08
N GLY A 643 -36.02 -6.25 5.25
CA GLY A 643 -35.94 -7.03 6.49
C GLY A 643 -37.07 -6.62 7.44
N CYS A 644 -37.87 -7.59 7.85
CA CYS A 644 -39.07 -7.32 8.65
C CYS A 644 -38.78 -7.43 10.14
N THR A 645 -38.99 -8.62 10.71
CA THR A 645 -38.90 -8.84 12.15
C THR A 645 -37.46 -8.97 12.65
N ASP A 646 -36.59 -9.60 11.86
CA ASP A 646 -35.22 -9.92 12.24
C ASP A 646 -34.22 -8.95 11.58
N ASN A 647 -33.15 -8.64 12.30
CA ASN A 647 -32.05 -7.78 11.85
C ASN A 647 -30.94 -8.60 11.18
N ASN A 648 -31.31 -9.54 10.31
CA ASN A 648 -30.40 -10.48 9.65
C ASN A 648 -30.67 -10.64 8.14
N ASN A 649 -31.43 -9.72 7.54
CA ASN A 649 -31.77 -9.75 6.12
C ASN A 649 -30.80 -8.89 5.30
N SER A 650 -30.71 -9.14 4.00
CA SER A 650 -29.73 -8.44 3.15
C SER A 650 -30.40 -7.57 2.08
N LEU A 651 -29.85 -6.37 1.93
CA LEU A 651 -29.93 -5.56 0.71
C LEU A 651 -28.64 -5.76 -0.10
N ASN A 652 -28.72 -6.53 -1.18
CA ASN A 652 -27.61 -6.77 -2.09
C ASN A 652 -27.65 -5.79 -3.26
N VAL A 653 -26.63 -4.95 -3.41
CA VAL A 653 -26.54 -3.94 -4.46
C VAL A 653 -25.51 -4.40 -5.50
N LEU A 654 -25.99 -5.00 -6.60
CA LEU A 654 -25.17 -5.35 -7.77
C LEU A 654 -25.31 -4.31 -8.90
N GLY A 655 -26.42 -3.56 -8.90
CA GLY A 655 -26.70 -2.46 -9.83
C GLY A 655 -26.58 -1.10 -9.14
N VAL A 656 -27.62 -0.28 -9.26
CA VAL A 656 -27.65 1.11 -8.75
C VAL A 656 -28.63 1.25 -7.57
N LEU A 657 -28.12 1.69 -6.42
CA LEU A 657 -28.91 2.22 -5.32
C LEU A 657 -28.80 3.75 -5.31
N GLU A 658 -29.93 4.44 -5.42
CA GLU A 658 -30.00 5.90 -5.37
C GLU A 658 -31.02 6.34 -4.31
N VAL A 659 -30.58 7.14 -3.34
CA VAL A 659 -31.45 7.74 -2.32
C VAL A 659 -31.32 9.26 -2.39
N THR A 660 -32.36 9.93 -2.85
CA THR A 660 -32.41 11.40 -3.00
C THR A 660 -33.35 12.05 -1.99
N ALA A 661 -34.34 11.32 -1.48
CA ALA A 661 -35.21 11.70 -0.37
C ALA A 661 -35.86 10.45 0.25
N GLY A 662 -36.78 10.60 1.21
CA GLY A 662 -37.45 9.47 1.86
C GLY A 662 -36.57 8.74 2.87
N THR A 663 -36.99 7.53 3.29
CA THR A 663 -36.28 6.70 4.27
C THR A 663 -36.13 5.25 3.81
N LEU A 664 -34.90 4.75 3.75
CA LEU A 664 -34.60 3.34 3.53
C LEU A 664 -34.14 2.72 4.85
N ASN A 665 -34.95 1.84 5.44
CA ASN A 665 -34.58 1.06 6.62
C ASN A 665 -34.13 -0.33 6.18
N VAL A 666 -32.98 -0.79 6.66
CA VAL A 666 -32.42 -2.11 6.38
C VAL A 666 -32.19 -2.82 7.71
N ASN A 667 -33.10 -3.73 8.05
CA ASN A 667 -33.01 -4.63 9.20
C ASN A 667 -32.10 -5.81 8.84
N GLY A 668 -30.80 -5.54 8.82
CA GLY A 668 -29.72 -6.49 8.59
C GLY A 668 -28.51 -5.80 7.99
N ASN A 669 -28.15 -6.16 6.76
CA ASN A 669 -26.92 -5.66 6.12
C ASN A 669 -27.13 -5.14 4.70
N ILE A 670 -26.31 -4.14 4.33
CA ILE A 670 -26.12 -3.70 2.95
C ILE A 670 -24.81 -4.30 2.43
N ALA A 671 -24.88 -5.03 1.31
CA ALA A 671 -23.70 -5.58 0.65
C ALA A 671 -23.67 -5.13 -0.80
N THR A 672 -22.70 -4.29 -1.16
CA THR A 672 -22.47 -3.92 -2.55
C THR A 672 -21.49 -4.89 -3.22
N SER A 673 -21.49 -4.92 -4.55
CA SER A 673 -20.56 -5.73 -5.35
C SER A 673 -19.77 -4.88 -6.33
N PHE A 674 -18.70 -5.45 -6.87
CA PHE A 674 -17.91 -4.82 -7.93
C PHE A 674 -18.82 -4.35 -9.09
N GLY A 675 -18.61 -3.11 -9.56
CA GLY A 675 -19.41 -2.46 -10.60
C GLY A 675 -20.76 -1.87 -10.13
N SER A 676 -21.08 -1.92 -8.84
CA SER A 676 -22.30 -1.30 -8.29
C SER A 676 -22.14 0.20 -8.01
N VAL A 677 -23.27 0.91 -7.98
CA VAL A 677 -23.33 2.34 -7.61
C VAL A 677 -24.16 2.48 -6.34
N PHE A 678 -23.56 3.09 -5.31
CA PHE A 678 -24.24 3.47 -4.07
C PHE A 678 -24.23 5.00 -3.92
N SER A 679 -25.37 5.62 -4.21
CA SER A 679 -25.54 7.07 -4.18
C SER A 679 -26.57 7.50 -3.11
N GLN A 680 -26.18 8.47 -2.29
CA GLN A 680 -27.03 9.18 -1.35
C GLN A 680 -26.79 10.68 -1.50
N SER A 681 -27.78 11.40 -2.01
CA SER A 681 -27.77 12.87 -2.14
C SER A 681 -28.79 13.56 -1.24
N GLY A 682 -29.63 12.78 -0.56
CA GLY A 682 -30.60 13.24 0.43
C GLY A 682 -31.24 12.06 1.16
N GLY A 683 -32.33 12.31 1.87
CA GLY A 683 -33.08 11.28 2.61
C GLY A 683 -32.28 10.60 3.73
N ASN A 684 -32.87 9.54 4.29
CA ASN A 684 -32.29 8.75 5.37
C ASN A 684 -32.05 7.30 4.91
N ILE A 685 -30.90 6.74 5.27
CA ILE A 685 -30.64 5.30 5.21
C ILE A 685 -30.32 4.86 6.62
N ASN A 686 -31.13 3.97 7.18
CA ASN A 686 -30.89 3.41 8.51
C ASN A 686 -30.58 1.92 8.34
N VAL A 687 -29.46 1.47 8.89
CA VAL A 687 -29.04 0.07 8.83
C VAL A 687 -28.86 -0.45 10.24
N ASP A 688 -29.62 -1.49 10.56
CA ASP A 688 -29.58 -2.15 11.85
C ASP A 688 -29.34 -3.64 11.66
N GLY A 689 -28.10 -4.07 11.93
CA GLY A 689 -27.70 -5.48 11.86
C GLY A 689 -27.76 -6.21 13.19
N ASN A 690 -28.29 -5.60 14.25
CA ASN A 690 -28.31 -6.16 15.59
C ASN A 690 -29.73 -6.10 16.15
N SER A 691 -30.34 -7.24 16.48
CA SER A 691 -31.67 -7.28 17.10
C SER A 691 -31.62 -7.36 18.63
N GLY A 692 -30.42 -7.33 19.21
CA GLY A 692 -30.16 -7.70 20.60
C GLY A 692 -30.02 -9.21 20.84
N ASN A 693 -30.30 -10.05 19.83
CA ASN A 693 -30.13 -11.51 19.88
C ASN A 693 -29.32 -12.01 18.67
N THR A 694 -28.23 -12.72 18.92
CA THR A 694 -27.29 -13.18 17.87
C THR A 694 -27.92 -14.07 16.80
N ALA A 695 -29.00 -14.80 17.11
CA ALA A 695 -29.70 -15.65 16.14
C ALA A 695 -30.53 -14.84 15.11
N THR A 696 -31.00 -13.67 15.52
CA THR A 696 -31.84 -12.76 14.73
C THR A 696 -31.07 -11.51 14.29
N SER A 697 -29.73 -11.52 14.43
CA SER A 697 -28.80 -10.47 14.00
C SER A 697 -27.97 -10.93 12.80
N VAL A 698 -27.28 -9.99 12.16
CA VAL A 698 -26.30 -10.28 11.10
C VAL A 698 -25.26 -11.30 11.62
N PRO A 699 -25.00 -12.41 10.88
CA PRO A 699 -24.09 -13.45 11.33
C PRO A 699 -22.64 -12.98 11.48
N ASN A 700 -21.88 -13.65 12.35
CA ASN A 700 -20.44 -13.44 12.46
C ASN A 700 -19.73 -13.63 11.12
N GLY A 701 -18.86 -12.69 10.76
CA GLY A 701 -18.14 -12.65 9.47
C GLY A 701 -18.83 -11.80 8.40
N THR A 702 -20.08 -11.41 8.61
CA THR A 702 -20.81 -10.49 7.73
C THR A 702 -20.72 -9.07 8.30
N ARG A 703 -20.41 -8.08 7.46
CA ARG A 703 -20.39 -6.66 7.88
C ARG A 703 -21.80 -6.08 7.77
N ILE A 704 -22.13 -5.10 8.62
CA ILE A 704 -23.45 -4.42 8.54
C ILE A 704 -23.54 -3.62 7.24
N ILE A 705 -22.49 -2.87 6.89
CA ILE A 705 -22.35 -2.23 5.58
C ILE A 705 -21.03 -2.66 4.96
N ASN A 706 -21.11 -3.28 3.79
CA ASN A 706 -19.96 -3.64 2.99
C ASN A 706 -20.03 -2.94 1.62
N ILE A 707 -18.99 -2.17 1.30
CA ILE A 707 -18.89 -1.43 0.03
C ILE A 707 -17.71 -1.97 -0.76
N ILE A 708 -17.96 -2.37 -2.01
CA ILE A 708 -16.98 -2.85 -2.98
C ILE A 708 -17.02 -1.95 -4.22
N PRO A 709 -16.21 -0.86 -4.22
CA PRO A 709 -16.16 0.09 -5.33
C PRO A 709 -15.23 -0.41 -6.45
N GLU A 710 -15.43 0.11 -7.66
CA GLU A 710 -14.56 -0.13 -8.83
C GLU A 710 -13.99 1.19 -9.37
N GLU A 711 -14.87 2.17 -9.57
CA GLU A 711 -14.57 3.48 -10.17
C GLU A 711 -15.02 4.65 -9.28
N PRO A 712 -14.59 5.91 -9.53
CA PRO A 712 -14.94 7.10 -8.74
C PRO A 712 -16.45 7.31 -8.54
N GLU A 713 -17.26 6.92 -9.52
CA GLU A 713 -18.72 7.08 -9.51
C GLU A 713 -19.45 5.99 -8.72
N SER A 714 -18.74 4.97 -8.20
CA SER A 714 -19.35 3.84 -7.47
C SER A 714 -19.91 4.25 -6.11
N LEU A 715 -19.43 5.36 -5.53
CA LEU A 715 -19.84 5.86 -4.22
C LEU A 715 -20.01 7.38 -4.25
N ASN A 716 -21.26 7.85 -4.16
CA ASN A 716 -21.59 9.28 -4.16
C ASN A 716 -22.43 9.64 -2.92
N TRP A 717 -21.77 10.15 -1.88
CA TRP A 717 -22.41 10.62 -0.65
C TRP A 717 -22.33 12.15 -0.58
N THR A 718 -23.28 12.78 -1.27
CA THR A 718 -23.30 14.24 -1.45
C THR A 718 -24.36 14.93 -0.59
N GLY A 719 -25.17 14.18 0.14
CA GLY A 719 -26.19 14.71 1.05
C GLY A 719 -26.99 13.60 1.73
N GLY A 720 -27.82 13.96 2.71
CA GLY A 720 -28.62 12.99 3.47
C GLY A 720 -27.88 12.40 4.67
N MET A 721 -28.54 11.47 5.37
CA MET A 721 -28.03 10.84 6.59
C MET A 721 -27.98 9.31 6.46
N LEU A 722 -26.81 8.72 6.71
CA LEU A 722 -26.61 7.28 6.84
C LEU A 722 -26.43 6.94 8.33
N THR A 723 -27.40 6.27 8.94
CA THR A 723 -27.36 5.85 10.34
C THR A 723 -27.06 4.36 10.43
N ILE A 724 -26.02 4.00 11.18
CA ILE A 724 -25.81 2.63 11.66
C ILE A 724 -26.38 2.60 13.07
N VAL A 725 -27.51 1.94 13.26
CA VAL A 725 -28.33 2.04 14.48
C VAL A 725 -27.61 1.40 15.68
N ASP A 726 -27.05 0.21 15.47
CA ASP A 726 -26.48 -0.59 16.54
C ASP A 726 -25.13 -1.22 16.15
N PRO A 727 -24.19 -1.39 17.11
CA PRO A 727 -22.96 -2.13 16.89
C PRO A 727 -23.24 -3.59 16.52
N HIS A 728 -22.26 -4.24 15.91
CA HIS A 728 -22.40 -5.65 15.54
C HIS A 728 -22.62 -6.55 16.78
N ALA A 729 -23.59 -7.48 16.72
CA ALA A 729 -23.95 -8.38 17.82
C ALA A 729 -22.87 -9.46 18.12
N SER A 730 -21.98 -9.71 17.16
CA SER A 730 -20.88 -10.68 17.29
C SER A 730 -19.91 -10.33 18.41
N THR A 731 -19.48 -11.35 19.15
CA THR A 731 -18.43 -11.25 20.16
C THR A 731 -17.03 -11.17 19.55
N ILE A 732 -16.86 -11.55 18.28
CA ILE A 732 -15.62 -11.42 17.53
C ILE A 732 -15.60 -10.06 16.83
N ALA A 733 -14.41 -9.50 16.62
CA ALA A 733 -14.23 -8.24 15.89
C ALA A 733 -14.87 -8.31 14.50
N ASN A 734 -15.93 -7.54 14.29
CA ASN A 734 -16.62 -7.38 13.01
C ASN A 734 -16.77 -5.88 12.74
N ASP A 735 -16.76 -5.54 11.46
CA ASP A 735 -16.91 -4.16 11.02
C ASP A 735 -18.38 -3.82 10.81
N VAL A 736 -18.82 -2.67 11.33
CA VAL A 736 -20.14 -2.13 11.01
C VAL A 736 -20.12 -1.41 9.66
N LEU A 737 -18.97 -0.84 9.28
CA LEU A 737 -18.72 -0.27 7.97
C LEU A 737 -17.37 -0.74 7.47
N ARG A 738 -17.35 -1.38 6.31
CA ARG A 738 -16.12 -1.80 5.65
C ARG A 738 -16.11 -1.45 4.17
N ILE A 739 -14.95 -0.99 3.71
CA ILE A 739 -14.62 -0.89 2.29
C ILE A 739 -13.72 -2.06 1.92
N ASP A 740 -14.12 -2.85 0.92
CA ASP A 740 -13.34 -3.93 0.33
C ASP A 740 -13.01 -3.58 -1.12
N GLY A 741 -11.73 -3.59 -1.51
CA GLY A 741 -11.32 -3.39 -2.90
C GLY A 741 -10.31 -2.26 -3.10
N THR A 742 -9.88 -2.07 -4.34
CA THR A 742 -9.02 -0.97 -4.81
C THR A 742 -9.88 0.19 -5.29
N PHE A 743 -9.53 1.43 -4.94
CA PHE A 743 -10.31 2.61 -5.27
C PHE A 743 -9.58 3.46 -6.33
N ASP A 744 -9.79 3.21 -7.62
CA ASP A 744 -9.09 3.96 -8.67
C ASP A 744 -9.69 5.38 -8.81
N GLY A 745 -9.30 6.28 -7.90
CA GLY A 745 -9.73 7.68 -7.85
C GLY A 745 -10.37 8.12 -6.52
N SER A 746 -10.99 9.29 -6.52
CA SER A 746 -11.68 9.84 -5.33
C SER A 746 -13.12 9.36 -5.25
N VAL A 747 -13.54 8.87 -4.09
CA VAL A 747 -14.97 8.86 -3.70
C VAL A 747 -15.53 10.28 -3.72
N ASN A 748 -16.81 10.43 -4.06
CA ASN A 748 -17.48 11.71 -3.96
C ASN A 748 -18.24 11.80 -2.63
N VAL A 749 -17.53 12.15 -1.55
CA VAL A 749 -18.12 12.41 -0.23
C VAL A 749 -17.94 13.88 0.14
N THR A 750 -19.05 14.57 0.38
CA THR A 750 -19.04 16.01 0.71
C THR A 750 -19.41 16.26 2.17
N SER A 751 -19.18 17.48 2.65
CA SER A 751 -19.60 17.91 3.99
C SER A 751 -21.12 18.02 4.17
N ASP A 752 -21.92 17.88 3.11
CA ASP A 752 -23.38 17.92 3.19
C ASP A 752 -23.99 16.54 3.55
N HIS A 753 -23.21 15.47 3.41
CA HIS A 753 -23.59 14.13 3.88
C HIS A 753 -23.29 13.98 5.37
N THR A 754 -24.09 13.18 6.08
CA THR A 754 -23.86 12.83 7.48
C THR A 754 -23.84 11.32 7.66
N ILE A 755 -22.81 10.79 8.29
CA ILE A 755 -22.81 9.44 8.85
C ILE A 755 -23.03 9.51 10.37
N ARG A 756 -23.95 8.70 10.87
CA ARG A 756 -24.36 8.67 12.28
C ARG A 756 -24.16 7.26 12.84
N PHE A 757 -23.46 7.15 13.96
CA PHE A 757 -23.25 5.90 14.70
C PHE A 757 -24.12 5.93 15.96
N GLY A 758 -25.12 5.05 15.99
CA GLY A 758 -26.24 5.15 16.92
C GLY A 758 -27.34 6.09 16.40
N ASP A 759 -28.58 5.87 16.83
CA ASP A 759 -29.74 6.70 16.48
C ASP A 759 -30.18 7.64 17.62
N GLY A 760 -29.49 7.57 18.78
CA GLY A 760 -29.83 8.31 19.99
C GLY A 760 -30.95 7.67 20.82
N VAL A 761 -31.47 6.51 20.41
CA VAL A 761 -32.63 5.85 21.04
C VAL A 761 -32.31 4.39 21.40
N SER A 762 -31.74 3.60 20.48
CA SER A 762 -31.48 2.17 20.68
C SER A 762 -30.42 1.92 21.75
N THR A 763 -30.75 1.04 22.70
CA THR A 763 -29.91 0.66 23.86
C THR A 763 -29.22 -0.69 23.68
N GLN A 764 -29.34 -1.30 22.50
CA GLN A 764 -28.82 -2.65 22.27
C GLN A 764 -27.29 -2.69 22.40
N SER A 765 -26.78 -3.71 23.07
CA SER A 765 -25.34 -3.81 23.31
C SER A 765 -24.60 -4.37 22.09
N GLY A 766 -23.38 -3.87 21.86
CA GLY A 766 -22.43 -4.50 20.95
C GLY A 766 -21.87 -5.78 21.55
N GLY A 767 -21.67 -6.82 20.74
CA GLY A 767 -21.17 -8.10 21.22
C GLY A 767 -19.70 -8.07 21.62
N ASN A 768 -18.90 -7.19 21.01
CA ASN A 768 -17.45 -7.14 21.21
C ASN A 768 -17.03 -6.00 22.16
N ALA A 769 -16.32 -6.35 23.22
CA ALA A 769 -15.91 -5.44 24.28
C ALA A 769 -14.81 -4.42 23.92
N THR A 770 -14.20 -4.52 22.74
CA THR A 770 -13.14 -3.58 22.29
C THR A 770 -13.51 -2.77 21.05
N ASN A 771 -14.47 -3.22 20.24
CA ASN A 771 -14.65 -2.72 18.87
C ASN A 771 -15.93 -1.89 18.64
N GLY A 772 -17.04 -2.17 19.34
CA GLY A 772 -18.29 -1.43 19.20
C GLY A 772 -18.69 -1.14 17.74
N PHE A 773 -18.94 0.13 17.41
CA PHE A 773 -19.09 0.58 16.02
C PHE A 773 -17.72 0.62 15.33
N ARG A 774 -17.19 -0.54 14.97
CA ARG A 774 -15.88 -0.63 14.31
C ARG A 774 -15.98 -0.27 12.84
N VAL A 775 -15.26 0.76 12.44
CA VAL A 775 -15.12 1.13 11.02
C VAL A 775 -13.77 0.70 10.46
N ASN A 776 -13.81 0.24 9.22
CA ASN A 776 -12.65 -0.19 8.46
C ASN A 776 -12.73 0.41 7.05
N CYS A 777 -12.24 1.64 6.96
CA CYS A 777 -12.43 2.50 5.80
C CYS A 777 -11.22 2.52 4.86
N TRP A 778 -10.34 1.52 4.90
CA TRP A 778 -9.13 1.48 4.09
C TRP A 778 -9.27 0.56 2.87
N ALA A 779 -9.42 1.17 1.70
CA ALA A 779 -9.08 0.57 0.41
C ALA A 779 -7.64 0.95 0.05
N THR A 780 -6.91 0.08 -0.65
CA THR A 780 -5.46 0.15 -0.93
C THR A 780 -4.95 1.40 -1.67
N ILE A 781 -5.74 2.46 -1.87
CA ILE A 781 -5.23 3.69 -2.52
C ILE A 781 -5.78 5.02 -2.00
N THR A 782 -7.02 5.16 -1.52
CA THR A 782 -7.55 6.50 -1.18
C THR A 782 -8.39 6.64 0.09
N GLY A 783 -8.64 5.56 0.84
CA GLY A 783 -9.49 5.56 2.04
C GLY A 783 -10.89 6.17 1.83
N LEU A 784 -11.84 5.95 2.75
CA LEU A 784 -13.15 6.62 2.70
C LEU A 784 -13.16 7.84 3.65
N PRO A 785 -13.12 9.09 3.15
CA PRO A 785 -13.51 10.26 3.95
C PRO A 785 -15.01 10.19 4.31
N PHE A 786 -15.35 10.77 5.45
CA PHE A 786 -16.73 11.02 5.85
C PHE A 786 -17.11 12.47 5.62
N GLY A 787 -18.42 12.74 5.46
CA GLY A 787 -18.96 14.09 5.51
C GLY A 787 -18.95 14.63 6.95
N ASN A 788 -20.11 14.83 7.54
CA ASN A 788 -20.25 15.00 8.99
C ASN A 788 -20.27 13.63 9.67
N VAL A 789 -19.70 13.55 10.87
CA VAL A 789 -19.75 12.37 11.75
C VAL A 789 -20.49 12.74 13.03
N ILE A 790 -21.53 11.97 13.34
CA ILE A 790 -22.25 12.07 14.61
C ILE A 790 -22.13 10.74 15.34
N VAL A 791 -21.78 10.78 16.63
CA VAL A 791 -21.75 9.61 17.52
C VAL A 791 -22.76 9.80 18.63
N GLU A 792 -23.68 8.85 18.75
CA GLU A 792 -24.73 8.80 19.76
C GLU A 792 -24.44 7.70 20.78
N GLY A 793 -24.80 7.94 22.04
CA GLY A 793 -24.57 6.95 23.10
C GLY A 793 -25.70 6.92 24.14
N PRO A 794 -26.91 6.50 23.76
CA PRO A 794 -27.90 6.04 24.75
C PRO A 794 -27.32 4.86 25.57
N GLU A 795 -27.93 4.57 26.73
CA GLU A 795 -27.47 3.52 27.65
C GLU A 795 -27.31 2.16 26.94
N GLY A 796 -26.12 1.55 27.01
CA GLY A 796 -25.85 0.25 26.39
C GLY A 796 -24.35 -0.07 26.39
N THR A 797 -23.98 -1.35 26.52
CA THR A 797 -22.56 -1.72 26.59
C THR A 797 -21.93 -1.83 25.20
N ASN A 798 -20.64 -1.51 25.10
CA ASN A 798 -19.84 -1.63 23.88
C ASN A 798 -20.35 -0.78 22.70
N ARG A 799 -20.90 0.41 22.97
CA ARG A 799 -21.43 1.36 21.95
C ARG A 799 -20.48 2.52 21.68
N TYR A 800 -19.19 2.24 21.47
CA TYR A 800 -18.21 3.27 21.11
C TYR A 800 -17.79 3.15 19.65
N LEU A 801 -17.54 4.28 18.99
CA LEU A 801 -16.98 4.34 17.65
C LEU A 801 -15.49 4.01 17.72
N THR A 802 -15.04 3.00 16.99
CA THR A 802 -13.62 2.71 16.79
C THR A 802 -13.29 2.68 15.31
N SER A 803 -12.02 2.93 14.98
CA SER A 803 -11.52 2.75 13.62
C SER A 803 -10.24 1.94 13.61
N THR A 804 -10.10 1.12 12.57
CA THR A 804 -8.85 0.39 12.30
C THR A 804 -7.76 1.30 11.75
N TYR A 805 -8.15 2.38 11.07
CA TYR A 805 -7.26 3.31 10.37
C TYR A 805 -7.61 4.78 10.69
N PRO A 806 -6.75 5.75 10.35
CA PRO A 806 -7.11 7.16 10.47
C PRO A 806 -8.40 7.51 9.75
N VAL A 807 -9.17 8.45 10.28
CA VAL A 807 -10.48 8.84 9.73
C VAL A 807 -10.43 10.30 9.26
N PRO A 808 -10.57 10.57 7.95
CA PRO A 808 -10.84 11.91 7.44
C PRO A 808 -12.31 12.26 7.58
N VAL A 809 -12.57 13.48 8.03
CA VAL A 809 -13.90 14.06 8.20
C VAL A 809 -13.91 15.41 7.47
N ASN A 810 -14.60 15.46 6.34
CA ASN A 810 -14.74 16.65 5.49
C ASN A 810 -15.62 17.73 6.15
N GLY A 811 -16.58 17.30 6.97
CA GLY A 811 -17.49 18.15 7.73
C GLY A 811 -17.16 18.19 9.23
N ASN A 812 -18.21 18.21 10.05
CA ASN A 812 -18.10 18.32 11.51
C ASN A 812 -18.03 16.94 12.20
N LEU A 813 -17.32 16.87 13.33
CA LEU A 813 -17.36 15.74 14.27
C LEU A 813 -18.17 16.15 15.51
N THR A 814 -19.28 15.47 15.76
CA THR A 814 -20.14 15.69 16.94
C THR A 814 -20.23 14.42 17.78
N ILE A 815 -19.97 14.54 19.08
CA ILE A 815 -20.07 13.44 20.04
C ILE A 815 -21.08 13.85 21.11
N ASN A 816 -22.20 13.14 21.14
CA ASN A 816 -23.34 13.46 22.00
C ASN A 816 -23.24 12.82 23.39
N ASN A 817 -24.21 13.13 24.25
CA ASN A 817 -24.26 12.63 25.62
C ASN A 817 -24.24 11.09 25.65
N GLY A 818 -23.39 10.52 26.52
CA GLY A 818 -23.18 9.08 26.67
C GLY A 818 -22.42 8.41 25.52
N ALA A 819 -22.12 9.14 24.44
CA ALA A 819 -21.37 8.62 23.31
C ALA A 819 -19.86 8.61 23.59
N GLU A 820 -19.16 7.63 23.03
CA GLU A 820 -17.71 7.58 23.08
C GLU A 820 -17.12 7.30 21.70
N CYS A 821 -16.15 8.12 21.30
CA CYS A 821 -15.38 7.99 20.07
C CYS A 821 -13.91 7.69 20.42
N ARG A 822 -13.39 6.55 19.96
CA ARG A 822 -12.01 6.07 20.17
C ARG A 822 -11.32 5.88 18.84
N ILE A 823 -10.82 6.98 18.26
CA ILE A 823 -10.12 6.98 16.98
C ILE A 823 -8.70 7.48 17.22
N SER A 824 -7.70 6.66 16.88
CA SER A 824 -6.29 6.98 17.11
C SER A 824 -5.85 8.28 16.44
N THR A 825 -6.21 8.46 15.16
CA THR A 825 -5.92 9.65 14.37
C THR A 825 -7.16 10.17 13.65
N VAL A 826 -7.49 11.44 13.86
CA VAL A 826 -8.61 12.12 13.19
C VAL A 826 -8.08 13.28 12.35
N TYR A 827 -8.48 13.34 11.08
CA TYR A 827 -8.28 14.51 10.22
C TYR A 827 -9.62 15.21 10.03
N LEU A 828 -9.67 16.49 10.36
CA LEU A 828 -10.92 17.23 10.43
C LEU A 828 -10.82 18.52 9.62
N ASN A 829 -11.73 18.68 8.67
CA ASN A 829 -11.87 19.87 7.84
C ASN A 829 -13.06 20.78 8.25
N GLY A 830 -13.85 20.37 9.26
CA GLY A 830 -14.89 21.19 9.90
C GLY A 830 -14.67 21.38 11.40
N ASN A 831 -15.74 21.53 12.18
CA ASN A 831 -15.71 21.74 13.62
C ASN A 831 -15.72 20.43 14.40
N VAL A 832 -15.17 20.44 15.62
CA VAL A 832 -15.37 19.37 16.60
C VAL A 832 -16.20 19.88 17.77
N THR A 833 -17.24 19.15 18.12
CA THR A 833 -18.10 19.42 19.27
C THR A 833 -18.25 18.17 20.12
N VAL A 834 -17.71 18.21 21.33
CA VAL A 834 -17.92 17.19 22.37
C VAL A 834 -18.95 17.75 23.34
N ASN A 835 -20.18 17.23 23.28
CA ASN A 835 -21.26 17.67 24.15
C ASN A 835 -21.10 17.11 25.58
N SER A 836 -21.87 17.65 26.53
CA SER A 836 -21.91 17.16 27.91
C SER A 836 -22.16 15.65 27.94
N GLY A 837 -21.31 14.92 28.67
CA GLY A 837 -21.35 13.46 28.78
C GLY A 837 -20.78 12.69 27.58
N GLY A 838 -20.37 13.37 26.51
CA GLY A 838 -19.64 12.77 25.39
C GLY A 838 -18.15 12.60 25.69
N ILE A 839 -17.52 11.58 25.10
CA ILE A 839 -16.10 11.26 25.30
C ILE A 839 -15.38 11.12 23.96
N LEU A 840 -14.34 11.94 23.74
CA LEU A 840 -13.39 11.79 22.63
C LEU A 840 -12.06 11.25 23.14
N THR A 841 -11.61 10.14 22.57
CA THR A 841 -10.29 9.56 22.80
C THR A 841 -9.49 9.52 21.49
N SER A 842 -8.37 10.24 21.44
CA SER A 842 -7.43 10.23 20.30
C SER A 842 -6.00 10.05 20.78
N THR A 843 -5.41 8.90 20.45
CA THR A 843 -4.14 8.43 21.04
C THR A 843 -2.91 8.90 20.28
N THR A 844 -3.04 9.18 18.98
CA THR A 844 -1.90 9.44 18.10
C THR A 844 -1.89 10.88 17.61
N GLY A 845 -2.99 11.39 17.06
CA GLY A 845 -3.00 12.78 16.60
C GLY A 845 -4.36 13.31 16.18
N PHE A 846 -4.57 14.60 16.40
CA PHE A 846 -5.78 15.32 16.01
C PHE A 846 -5.40 16.48 15.07
N PHE A 847 -5.89 16.44 13.84
CA PHE A 847 -5.46 17.35 12.77
C PHE A 847 -6.61 18.24 12.34
N PHE A 848 -6.38 19.55 12.38
CA PHE A 848 -7.22 20.55 11.70
C PHE A 848 -6.62 20.81 10.32
N ALA A 849 -7.11 20.08 9.31
CA ALA A 849 -6.55 20.07 7.96
C ALA A 849 -7.57 19.56 6.94
N ASN A 850 -7.36 19.93 5.67
CA ASN A 850 -8.02 19.26 4.55
C ASN A 850 -7.18 18.05 4.13
N ALA A 851 -7.53 16.86 4.62
CA ALA A 851 -6.78 15.63 4.38
C ALA A 851 -7.43 14.79 3.28
N ARG A 852 -6.60 14.27 2.37
CA ARG A 852 -7.00 13.28 1.36
C ARG A 852 -5.95 12.18 1.33
N PHE A 853 -6.34 10.91 1.38
CA PHE A 853 -5.35 9.85 1.15
C PHE A 853 -4.98 9.80 -0.33
N VAL A 854 -3.69 9.61 -0.59
CA VAL A 854 -3.13 9.49 -1.94
C VAL A 854 -2.63 8.08 -2.25
N ASN A 855 -2.29 7.26 -1.24
CA ASN A 855 -1.99 5.82 -1.37
C ASN A 855 -2.09 5.07 -0.03
N GLU A 856 -1.67 3.79 0.01
CA GLU A 856 -1.66 2.85 1.17
C GLU A 856 -0.99 3.36 2.46
N SER A 857 -0.17 4.41 2.41
CA SER A 857 0.53 4.93 3.59
C SER A 857 0.64 6.45 3.64
N THR A 858 0.23 7.15 2.58
CA THR A 858 0.43 8.59 2.45
C THR A 858 -0.90 9.33 2.48
N VAL A 859 -1.03 10.21 3.46
CA VAL A 859 -2.07 11.25 3.51
C VAL A 859 -1.47 12.51 2.90
N ALA A 860 -2.12 13.05 1.86
CA ALA A 860 -1.85 14.39 1.40
C ALA A 860 -2.61 15.38 2.26
N PHE A 861 -1.91 16.43 2.68
CA PHE A 861 -2.45 17.49 3.52
C PHE A 861 -2.50 18.78 2.73
N GLY A 862 -3.71 19.33 2.55
CA GLY A 862 -3.92 20.72 2.18
C GLY A 862 -4.34 21.55 3.40
N PRO A 863 -4.07 22.85 3.42
CA PRO A 863 -4.63 23.72 4.45
C PRO A 863 -6.16 23.72 4.36
N SER A 864 -6.84 23.58 5.49
CA SER A 864 -8.28 23.84 5.56
C SER A 864 -8.53 25.33 5.36
N LEU A 865 -9.48 25.69 4.49
CA LEU A 865 -9.91 27.09 4.31
C LEU A 865 -11.14 27.44 5.16
N ASN A 866 -11.70 26.45 5.85
CA ASN A 866 -12.88 26.63 6.68
C ASN A 866 -12.50 27.27 8.02
N LEU A 867 -13.40 28.09 8.57
CA LEU A 867 -13.33 28.44 9.98
C LEU A 867 -13.59 27.18 10.80
N GLN A 868 -12.69 26.88 11.75
CA GLN A 868 -12.83 25.69 12.59
C GLN A 868 -12.88 26.05 14.07
N GLN A 869 -13.65 25.28 14.83
CA GLN A 869 -13.81 25.41 16.27
C GLN A 869 -13.62 24.07 16.96
N LEU A 870 -12.98 24.11 18.12
CA LEU A 870 -12.95 23.03 19.09
C LEU A 870 -13.84 23.40 20.28
N ASN A 871 -15.05 22.85 20.31
CA ASN A 871 -15.99 23.00 21.41
C ASN A 871 -15.91 21.75 22.29
N ASN A 872 -15.60 21.93 23.57
CA ASN A 872 -15.55 20.82 24.52
C ASN A 872 -16.36 21.12 25.79
N ASN A 873 -17.53 20.50 25.88
CA ASN A 873 -18.40 20.48 27.05
C ASN A 873 -18.39 19.10 27.74
N GLY A 874 -17.62 18.13 27.22
CA GLY A 874 -17.51 16.77 27.72
C GLY A 874 -16.08 16.41 28.11
N ILE A 875 -15.65 15.20 27.76
CA ILE A 875 -14.30 14.69 28.06
C ILE A 875 -13.51 14.51 26.76
N ILE A 876 -12.35 15.14 26.69
CA ILE A 876 -11.33 14.86 25.67
C ILE A 876 -10.11 14.28 26.38
N ARG A 877 -9.61 13.14 25.90
CA ARG A 877 -8.49 12.42 26.51
C ARG A 877 -7.57 11.75 25.49
N ASN A 878 -6.28 11.70 25.79
CA ASN A 878 -5.30 11.06 24.92
C ASN A 878 -5.24 9.53 25.10
N LEU A 879 -5.69 9.00 26.24
CA LEU A 879 -5.71 7.57 26.52
C LEU A 879 -7.06 7.17 27.15
N ALA A 880 -7.55 6.00 26.77
CA ALA A 880 -8.79 5.44 27.32
C ALA A 880 -8.65 5.02 28.79
N VAL A 881 -7.43 4.70 29.23
CA VAL A 881 -7.07 4.32 30.61
C VAL A 881 -5.95 5.24 31.06
N SER A 882 -6.14 5.89 32.22
CA SER A 882 -5.15 6.81 32.82
C SER A 882 -4.67 7.94 31.88
N PRO A 883 -5.56 8.85 31.47
CA PRO A 883 -5.20 9.93 30.56
C PRO A 883 -4.17 10.88 31.18
N THR A 884 -3.20 11.30 30.37
CA THR A 884 -2.13 12.23 30.79
C THR A 884 -2.32 13.64 30.22
N ALA A 885 -3.17 13.79 29.20
CA ALA A 885 -3.52 15.05 28.56
C ALA A 885 -4.85 14.91 27.79
N ASN A 886 -5.34 16.00 27.20
CA ASN A 886 -6.48 15.95 26.29
C ASN A 886 -6.09 15.28 24.96
N PHE A 887 -4.94 15.62 24.39
CA PHE A 887 -4.42 14.96 23.18
C PHE A 887 -2.93 14.61 23.32
N THR A 888 -2.47 13.62 22.55
CA THR A 888 -1.03 13.36 22.42
C THR A 888 -0.40 14.40 21.51
N ASN A 889 -0.85 14.48 20.26
CA ASN A 889 -0.36 15.44 19.28
C ASN A 889 -1.54 16.21 18.67
N MET A 890 -1.33 17.48 18.36
CA MET A 890 -2.25 18.27 17.55
C MET A 890 -1.51 18.93 16.40
N VAL A 891 -2.13 18.94 15.23
CA VAL A 891 -1.59 19.57 14.04
C VAL A 891 -2.60 20.58 13.51
N PHE A 892 -2.14 21.80 13.28
CA PHE A 892 -2.95 22.87 12.72
C PHE A 892 -2.38 23.26 11.36
N ASN A 893 -3.17 22.98 10.33
CA ASN A 893 -2.92 23.33 8.94
C ASN A 893 -4.20 23.95 8.38
N ASN A 894 -4.47 25.19 8.75
CA ASN A 894 -5.70 25.91 8.45
C ASN A 894 -5.36 27.27 7.83
N GLY A 895 -5.48 27.41 6.51
CA GLY A 895 -5.25 28.66 5.79
C GLY A 895 -6.40 29.69 5.92
N SER A 896 -7.42 29.43 6.74
CA SER A 896 -8.50 30.40 6.96
C SER A 896 -7.98 31.64 7.69
N SER A 897 -8.44 32.82 7.28
CA SER A 897 -8.08 34.08 7.96
C SER A 897 -8.58 34.14 9.41
N ALA A 898 -9.66 33.43 9.71
CA ALA A 898 -10.18 33.28 11.07
C ALA A 898 -9.40 32.24 11.90
N GLY A 899 -8.73 31.29 11.25
CA GLY A 899 -7.98 30.22 11.90
C GLY A 899 -8.85 29.21 12.65
N VAL A 900 -8.24 28.55 13.63
CA VAL A 900 -8.91 27.57 14.50
C VAL A 900 -9.12 28.17 15.89
N THR A 901 -10.36 28.16 16.39
CA THR A 901 -10.69 28.70 17.72
C THR A 901 -10.85 27.57 18.73
N VAL A 902 -10.09 27.64 19.82
CA VAL A 902 -10.19 26.70 20.94
C VAL A 902 -11.14 27.27 21.99
N ASN A 903 -12.29 26.62 22.19
CA ASN A 903 -13.36 27.08 23.09
C ASN A 903 -13.39 26.34 24.44
N ALA A 904 -12.28 25.70 24.83
CA ALA A 904 -12.10 25.07 26.14
C ALA A 904 -10.60 24.96 26.48
N PRO A 905 -10.21 24.82 27.77
CA PRO A 905 -8.84 24.45 28.12
C PRO A 905 -8.44 23.11 27.48
N ILE A 906 -7.28 23.06 26.82
CA ILE A 906 -6.73 21.85 26.18
C ILE A 906 -5.27 21.66 26.57
N SER A 907 -4.89 20.41 26.84
CA SER A 907 -3.53 20.00 27.19
C SER A 907 -2.98 18.96 26.20
N LEU A 908 -1.67 19.02 25.94
CA LEU A 908 -0.94 18.12 25.07
C LEU A 908 0.19 17.41 25.81
N SER A 909 0.33 16.09 25.62
CA SER A 909 1.46 15.33 26.16
C SER A 909 2.65 15.21 25.20
N GLY A 910 2.44 15.43 23.90
CA GLY A 910 3.43 15.36 22.83
C GLY A 910 3.60 16.67 22.09
N THR A 911 3.47 16.65 20.76
CA THR A 911 3.84 17.77 19.87
C THR A 911 2.63 18.58 19.40
N LEU A 912 2.76 19.90 19.49
CA LEU A 912 1.94 20.86 18.75
C LEU A 912 2.64 21.23 17.44
N THR A 913 2.03 20.93 16.30
CA THR A 913 2.59 21.28 14.98
C THR A 913 1.78 22.42 14.36
N LEU A 914 2.47 23.49 14.00
CA LEU A 914 1.93 24.67 13.32
C LEU A 914 2.45 24.71 11.89
N THR A 915 1.61 24.32 10.94
CA THR A 915 1.98 24.29 9.52
C THR A 915 1.49 25.55 8.80
N GLU A 916 0.23 25.91 8.98
CA GLU A 916 -0.41 27.09 8.39
C GLU A 916 -1.60 27.51 9.27
N GLY A 917 -1.83 28.80 9.42
CA GLY A 917 -2.98 29.34 10.13
C GLY A 917 -2.74 29.88 11.52
N LYS A 918 -3.75 30.59 12.03
CA LYS A 918 -3.75 31.09 13.40
C LYS A 918 -4.56 30.17 14.30
N ILE A 919 -4.13 30.02 15.55
CA ILE A 919 -4.92 29.36 16.59
C ILE A 919 -5.36 30.43 17.60
N ASN A 920 -6.66 30.64 17.75
CA ASN A 920 -7.18 31.60 18.71
C ASN A 920 -7.36 30.91 20.06
N THR A 921 -6.67 31.43 21.07
CA THR A 921 -6.75 30.99 22.46
C THR A 921 -7.10 32.17 23.36
N SER A 922 -7.51 31.89 24.59
CA SER A 922 -7.79 32.92 25.59
C SER A 922 -7.29 32.49 26.97
N ASN A 923 -7.31 33.40 27.94
CA ASN A 923 -6.95 33.04 29.33
C ASN A 923 -7.91 31.99 29.94
N THR A 924 -9.15 31.90 29.47
CA THR A 924 -10.11 30.86 29.91
C THR A 924 -9.98 29.59 29.09
N ASN A 925 -9.60 29.69 27.81
CA ASN A 925 -9.47 28.56 26.88
C ASN A 925 -8.00 28.39 26.49
N LEU A 926 -7.20 28.05 27.49
CA LEU A 926 -5.75 27.98 27.36
C LEU A 926 -5.33 26.67 26.69
N LEU A 927 -4.44 26.77 25.70
CA LEU A 927 -3.73 25.61 25.15
C LEU A 927 -2.43 25.41 25.94
N THR A 928 -2.23 24.22 26.51
CA THR A 928 -1.05 23.87 27.31
C THR A 928 -0.26 22.74 26.64
N VAL A 929 1.02 22.97 26.38
CA VAL A 929 1.93 21.98 25.77
C VAL A 929 2.86 21.40 26.83
N GLY A 930 2.89 20.08 26.93
CA GLY A 930 3.64 19.34 27.94
C GLY A 930 2.83 19.07 29.20
N THR A 931 3.30 18.10 29.96
CA THR A 931 2.76 17.61 31.23
C THR A 931 3.87 17.59 32.28
N ALA A 932 3.54 17.27 33.53
CA ALA A 932 4.55 17.15 34.59
C ALA A 932 5.63 16.09 34.28
N THR A 933 5.30 15.06 33.49
CA THR A 933 6.18 13.93 33.17
C THR A 933 6.70 13.91 31.74
N ALA A 934 6.23 14.82 30.86
CA ALA A 934 6.68 14.92 29.47
C ALA A 934 6.74 16.39 29.03
N ALA A 935 7.88 16.85 28.52
CA ALA A 935 8.15 18.28 28.31
C ALA A 935 7.31 18.96 27.20
N GLY A 936 6.67 18.17 26.32
CA GLY A 936 5.92 18.63 25.16
C GLY A 936 6.77 19.41 24.14
N ASP A 937 6.51 19.20 22.85
CA ASP A 937 7.28 19.83 21.78
C ASP A 937 6.40 20.76 20.93
N ILE A 938 7.04 21.72 20.27
CA ILE A 938 6.39 22.58 19.27
C ILE A 938 7.20 22.53 17.98
N ALA A 939 6.54 22.17 16.89
CA ALA A 939 7.12 22.18 15.55
C ALA A 939 6.49 23.27 14.70
N GLY A 940 7.32 24.06 14.01
CA GLY A 940 6.86 25.19 13.19
C GLY A 940 6.79 26.51 13.97
N GLY A 941 5.88 27.39 13.55
CA GLY A 941 5.81 28.77 14.02
C GLY A 941 6.40 29.75 12.99
N SER A 942 5.56 30.59 12.41
CA SER A 942 5.93 31.54 11.36
C SER A 942 4.97 32.73 11.31
N ALA A 943 5.25 33.69 10.41
CA ALA A 943 4.33 34.78 10.09
C ALA A 943 2.94 34.30 9.62
N THR A 944 2.85 33.08 9.08
CA THR A 944 1.60 32.47 8.59
C THR A 944 1.05 31.40 9.51
N ALA A 945 1.78 30.99 10.56
CA ALA A 945 1.39 29.90 11.46
C ALA A 945 1.75 30.21 12.93
N TYR A 946 0.79 30.63 13.76
CA TYR A 946 1.05 31.05 15.15
C TYR A 946 -0.16 30.98 16.09
N ILE A 947 0.09 31.07 17.39
CA ILE A 947 -0.94 31.20 18.43
C ILE A 947 -1.33 32.67 18.57
N ASN A 948 -2.58 33.00 18.23
CA ASN A 948 -3.18 34.32 18.40
C ASN A 948 -3.85 34.41 19.77
N GLY A 949 -3.05 34.57 20.82
CA GLY A 949 -3.48 34.55 22.22
C GLY A 949 -2.44 33.87 23.12
N PRO A 950 -2.80 33.55 24.37
CA PRO A 950 -1.89 32.91 25.30
C PRO A 950 -1.66 31.42 24.99
N LEU A 951 -0.43 30.96 25.20
CA LEU A 951 0.00 29.57 25.14
C LEU A 951 0.70 29.23 26.47
N ALA A 952 0.34 28.12 27.11
CA ALA A 952 1.09 27.61 28.25
C ALA A 952 2.04 26.49 27.84
N ARG A 953 3.18 26.41 28.53
CA ARG A 953 4.06 25.24 28.49
C ARG A 953 4.29 24.70 29.90
N THR A 954 4.34 23.37 30.02
CA THR A 954 4.76 22.67 31.23
C THR A 954 6.20 22.21 31.12
N PHE A 955 7.00 22.57 32.11
CA PHE A 955 8.40 22.20 32.25
C PHE A 955 8.52 21.17 33.38
N GLY A 956 9.15 20.03 33.10
CA GLY A 956 9.32 18.95 34.09
C GLY A 956 10.23 19.34 35.27
N SER A 957 10.23 18.49 36.30
CA SER A 957 11.09 18.65 37.48
C SER A 957 12.58 18.44 37.17
N GLY A 958 13.44 19.21 37.84
CA GLY A 958 14.90 19.04 37.77
C GLY A 958 15.52 19.44 36.42
N ARG A 959 14.83 20.29 35.66
CA ARG A 959 15.32 20.79 34.37
C ARG A 959 16.39 21.85 34.60
N THR A 960 17.46 21.81 33.80
CA THR A 960 18.48 22.87 33.75
C THR A 960 18.36 23.63 32.42
N ALA A 961 18.25 24.96 32.47
CA ALA A 961 18.20 25.80 31.29
C ALA A 961 19.52 25.71 30.50
N ALA A 962 19.42 25.55 29.18
CA ALA A 962 20.57 25.52 28.28
C ALA A 962 20.88 26.90 27.69
N GLY A 963 19.93 27.85 27.76
CA GLY A 963 20.06 29.18 27.17
C GLY A 963 20.01 29.18 25.64
N THR A 964 19.70 28.04 25.02
CA THR A 964 19.65 27.87 23.56
C THR A 964 18.21 27.78 23.05
N TYR A 965 17.92 28.56 22.00
CA TYR A 965 16.64 28.52 21.30
C TYR A 965 16.30 27.10 20.83
N SER A 966 15.15 26.56 21.24
CA SER A 966 14.71 25.22 20.86
C SER A 966 13.18 25.09 20.79
N ASN A 967 12.73 23.98 20.22
CA ASN A 967 11.31 23.61 20.11
C ASN A 967 10.61 23.42 21.47
N VAL A 968 11.39 23.20 22.55
CA VAL A 968 10.89 22.98 23.91
C VAL A 968 10.69 24.29 24.70
N THR A 969 11.10 25.42 24.14
CA THR A 969 11.22 26.70 24.87
C THR A 969 10.62 27.86 24.11
N ILE A 970 10.37 27.66 22.81
CA ILE A 970 9.63 28.58 21.97
C ILE A 970 8.15 28.66 22.37
N TYR A 971 7.63 29.89 22.33
CA TYR A 971 6.23 30.25 22.30
C TYR A 971 5.99 30.95 20.96
N PRO A 972 5.45 30.25 19.94
CA PRO A 972 5.15 30.82 18.64
C PRO A 972 3.86 31.66 18.71
N VAL A 973 3.86 32.71 19.54
CA VAL A 973 2.72 33.59 19.76
C VAL A 973 2.71 34.77 18.79
N GLY A 974 1.54 35.36 18.60
CA GLY A 974 1.34 36.55 17.79
C GLY A 974 0.04 37.27 18.16
N LYS A 975 -0.14 38.46 17.60
CA LYS A 975 -1.32 39.31 17.84
C LYS A 975 -1.57 40.21 16.63
N ASP A 976 -2.84 40.46 16.31
CA ASP A 976 -3.29 41.41 15.27
C ASP A 976 -2.59 41.25 13.90
N GLY A 977 -2.27 40.02 13.51
CA GLY A 977 -1.59 39.76 12.23
C GLY A 977 -0.08 39.62 12.33
N SER A 978 0.54 40.01 13.45
CA SER A 978 1.98 39.97 13.66
C SER A 978 2.42 38.72 14.42
N TYR A 979 3.40 38.00 13.87
CA TYR A 979 4.11 36.92 14.57
C TYR A 979 5.21 37.50 15.44
N LEU A 980 5.09 37.31 16.75
CA LEU A 980 5.92 37.95 17.77
C LEU A 980 6.44 36.86 18.72
N PRO A 981 7.31 35.94 18.26
CA PRO A 981 7.69 34.78 19.06
C PRO A 981 8.45 35.18 20.31
N LEU A 982 8.20 34.43 21.37
CA LEU A 982 8.85 34.54 22.67
C LEU A 982 9.56 33.23 22.96
N TYR A 983 10.70 33.30 23.64
CA TYR A 983 11.41 32.14 24.13
C TYR A 983 11.61 32.28 25.63
N VAL A 984 11.30 31.22 26.36
CA VAL A 984 11.54 31.12 27.80
C VAL A 984 12.08 29.73 28.12
N ASP A 985 13.28 29.69 28.71
CA ASP A 985 13.96 28.46 29.10
C ASP A 985 14.27 28.47 30.59
N PRO A 986 13.39 27.89 31.42
CA PRO A 986 13.54 27.88 32.86
C PRO A 986 14.37 26.68 33.34
N SER A 987 15.13 26.90 34.41
CA SER A 987 15.63 25.85 35.30
C SER A 987 14.62 25.61 36.42
N THR A 988 14.37 24.35 36.78
CA THR A 988 13.38 23.96 37.79
C THR A 988 13.97 23.17 38.96
N SER A 989 13.47 23.39 40.18
CA SER A 989 13.83 22.67 41.40
C SER A 989 12.63 21.85 41.93
N GLY A 990 12.82 20.54 42.13
CA GLY A 990 11.90 19.68 42.91
C GLY A 990 10.49 19.41 42.37
N GLY A 991 10.01 20.11 41.35
CA GLY A 991 8.68 19.90 40.77
C GLY A 991 8.49 20.54 39.38
N ALA A 992 7.34 20.27 38.75
CA ALA A 992 7.00 20.84 37.45
C ALA A 992 6.63 22.33 37.56
N LEU A 993 6.84 23.08 36.47
CA LEU A 993 6.57 24.52 36.36
C LEU A 993 5.72 24.79 35.12
N GLN A 994 4.72 25.65 35.20
CA GLN A 994 3.97 26.12 34.04
C GLN A 994 4.14 27.62 33.82
N ILE A 995 4.49 27.99 32.58
CA ILE A 995 4.66 29.37 32.14
C ILE A 995 3.70 29.63 30.98
N LYS A 996 2.96 30.73 31.05
CA LYS A 996 2.05 31.24 30.02
C LYS A 996 2.75 32.34 29.21
N GLY A 997 2.97 32.11 27.94
CA GLY A 997 3.46 33.08 26.96
C GLY A 997 2.32 33.76 26.20
N GLU A 998 2.35 35.08 26.05
CA GLU A 998 1.44 35.83 25.16
C GLU A 998 2.16 37.06 24.56
N ALA A 999 1.79 37.48 23.36
CA ALA A 999 2.29 38.69 22.73
C ALA A 999 1.19 39.73 22.55
N PHE A 1000 1.57 40.99 22.57
CA PHE A 1000 0.69 42.14 22.37
C PHE A 1000 1.38 43.16 21.47
N THR A 1001 0.59 43.80 20.62
CA THR A 1001 0.97 44.90 19.71
C THR A 1001 0.78 46.29 20.32
N VAL A 1002 0.34 46.34 21.57
CA VAL A 1002 0.13 47.57 22.34
C VAL A 1002 0.84 47.45 23.69
N ASN A 1003 1.58 48.52 24.02
CA ASN A 1003 2.28 48.67 25.28
C ASN A 1003 1.93 50.03 25.88
N SER A 1004 1.26 50.01 27.03
CA SER A 1004 0.84 51.19 27.80
C SER A 1004 1.74 51.45 29.02
N GLY A 1005 2.87 50.74 29.13
CA GLY A 1005 3.86 50.94 30.17
C GLY A 1005 4.62 52.27 30.03
N THR A 1006 5.33 52.62 31.09
CA THR A 1006 6.26 53.76 31.14
C THR A 1006 7.71 53.26 31.10
N PHE A 1007 8.69 54.16 30.97
CA PHE A 1007 10.10 53.80 31.02
C PHE A 1007 10.94 54.86 31.76
N PRO A 1008 12.03 54.47 32.42
CA PRO A 1008 12.88 55.37 33.18
C PRO A 1008 13.71 56.27 32.26
N SER A 1009 14.29 57.35 32.82
CA SER A 1009 14.99 58.40 32.05
C SER A 1009 16.23 57.93 31.26
N ASN A 1010 16.79 56.75 31.57
CA ASN A 1010 17.90 56.16 30.81
C ASN A 1010 17.45 55.34 29.58
N VAL A 1011 16.14 55.28 29.31
CA VAL A 1011 15.55 54.70 28.10
C VAL A 1011 14.96 55.84 27.26
N SER A 1012 15.17 55.87 25.95
CA SER A 1012 14.65 56.92 25.04
C SER A 1012 13.36 56.54 24.33
N SER A 1013 13.10 55.25 24.19
CA SER A 1013 11.89 54.73 23.56
C SER A 1013 11.55 53.36 24.13
N LEU A 1014 10.25 53.07 24.20
CA LEU A 1014 9.70 51.77 24.56
C LEU A 1014 8.91 51.24 23.35
N SER A 1015 9.10 49.97 23.02
CA SER A 1015 8.36 49.33 21.92
C SER A 1015 6.87 49.25 22.22
N ASN A 1016 6.06 49.45 21.18
CA ASN A 1016 4.63 49.16 21.23
C ASN A 1016 4.36 47.66 21.42
N ASN A 1017 5.28 46.78 21.01
CA ASN A 1017 5.14 45.35 21.24
C ASN A 1017 5.61 44.98 22.65
N ARG A 1018 4.86 44.10 23.31
CA ARG A 1018 5.23 43.53 24.61
C ARG A 1018 4.89 42.04 24.67
N TRP A 1019 5.58 41.34 25.54
CA TRP A 1019 5.39 39.93 25.81
C TRP A 1019 5.09 39.69 27.28
N GLU A 1020 4.24 38.71 27.52
CA GLU A 1020 4.01 38.12 28.83
C GLU A 1020 4.61 36.73 28.85
N ALA A 1021 5.34 36.39 29.91
CA ALA A 1021 5.72 35.04 30.29
C ALA A 1021 5.44 34.87 31.79
N VAL A 1022 4.18 34.63 32.11
CA VAL A 1022 3.69 34.61 33.50
C VAL A 1022 3.74 33.19 34.04
N LEU A 1023 4.26 33.02 35.26
CA LEU A 1023 4.19 31.76 35.99
C LEU A 1023 2.74 31.51 36.43
N ILE A 1024 2.14 30.43 35.93
CA ILE A 1024 0.73 30.09 36.23
C ILE A 1024 0.58 28.89 37.17
N ALA A 1025 1.62 28.06 37.31
CA ALA A 1025 1.68 27.00 38.31
C ALA A 1025 3.14 26.64 38.63
N GLY A 1026 3.39 26.19 39.87
CA GLY A 1026 4.71 25.69 40.28
C GLY A 1026 5.77 26.79 40.50
N ASN A 1027 5.36 28.02 40.82
CA ASN A 1027 6.27 29.18 40.92
C ASN A 1027 7.45 28.95 41.88
N ALA A 1028 7.24 28.23 42.98
CA ALA A 1028 8.29 27.87 43.95
C ALA A 1028 9.39 26.97 43.36
N ASN A 1029 9.11 26.33 42.22
CA ASN A 1029 10.04 25.45 41.53
C ASN A 1029 10.90 26.21 40.52
N LEU A 1030 10.66 27.49 40.22
CA LEU A 1030 11.54 28.26 39.33
C LEU A 1030 12.86 28.56 40.05
N VAL A 1031 13.98 28.24 39.40
CA VAL A 1031 15.33 28.63 39.88
C VAL A 1031 15.81 29.87 39.14
N ASN A 1032 15.77 29.84 37.81
CA ASN A 1032 16.13 30.94 36.93
C ASN A 1032 15.56 30.68 35.52
N ALA A 1033 15.57 31.68 34.63
CA ALA A 1033 15.13 31.50 33.25
C ALA A 1033 15.90 32.38 32.25
N ASN A 1034 16.29 31.81 31.11
CA ASN A 1034 16.74 32.59 29.97
C ASN A 1034 15.54 33.04 29.14
N VAL A 1035 15.54 34.29 28.67
CA VAL A 1035 14.46 34.88 27.88
C VAL A 1035 15.02 35.46 26.59
N ARG A 1036 14.27 35.26 25.49
CA ARG A 1036 14.58 35.85 24.19
C ARG A 1036 13.29 36.35 23.54
N ILE A 1037 13.36 37.55 22.96
CA ILE A 1037 12.27 38.17 22.21
C ILE A 1037 12.75 38.51 20.79
N THR A 1038 11.82 38.51 19.85
CA THR A 1038 12.10 38.82 18.44
C THR A 1038 11.12 39.87 17.95
N ASP A 1039 11.66 40.94 17.38
CA ASP A 1039 10.91 42.08 16.87
C ASP A 1039 11.76 42.81 15.82
N ALA A 1040 11.15 43.16 14.69
CA ALA A 1040 11.81 43.84 13.59
C ALA A 1040 12.36 45.23 13.97
N SER A 1041 11.83 45.85 15.02
CA SER A 1041 12.25 47.18 15.49
C SER A 1041 13.48 47.16 16.42
N ILE A 1042 14.02 45.99 16.74
CA ILE A 1042 15.23 45.85 17.56
C ILE A 1042 16.46 46.35 16.77
N ALA A 1043 17.15 47.35 17.33
CA ALA A 1043 18.35 47.97 16.79
C ALA A 1043 19.57 47.74 17.69
N ALA A 1044 20.76 48.16 17.25
CA ALA A 1044 22.02 47.93 17.97
C ALA A 1044 22.04 48.49 19.40
N ASN A 1045 21.32 49.58 19.67
CA ASN A 1045 21.21 50.21 20.99
C ASN A 1045 19.97 49.76 21.79
N SER A 1046 19.23 48.76 21.31
CA SER A 1046 18.08 48.23 22.04
C SER A 1046 18.51 47.34 23.21
N LYS A 1047 17.76 47.35 24.30
CA LYS A 1047 17.87 46.38 25.40
C LYS A 1047 16.51 45.80 25.73
N MET A 1048 16.53 44.58 26.27
CA MET A 1048 15.35 43.97 26.86
C MET A 1048 15.00 44.73 28.14
N LEU A 1049 13.73 45.06 28.30
CA LEU A 1049 13.19 45.75 29.46
C LEU A 1049 12.16 44.84 30.13
N LYS A 1050 12.07 44.90 31.46
CA LYS A 1050 11.08 44.14 32.23
C LYS A 1050 10.25 45.02 33.14
N SER A 1051 9.02 44.59 33.40
CA SER A 1051 8.10 45.23 34.36
C SER A 1051 7.41 44.15 35.21
N ALA A 1052 6.91 44.54 36.38
CA ALA A 1052 6.06 43.70 37.23
C ALA A 1052 4.60 43.63 36.76
N THR A 1053 4.16 44.60 35.94
CA THR A 1053 2.79 44.66 35.42
C THR A 1053 2.77 45.20 33.99
N ALA A 1054 1.71 44.93 33.23
CA ALA A 1054 1.56 45.40 31.86
C ALA A 1054 1.61 46.93 31.69
N ASN A 1055 1.18 47.70 32.71
CA ASN A 1055 1.15 49.17 32.70
C ASN A 1055 2.26 49.81 33.56
N GLY A 1056 3.16 48.99 34.11
CA GLY A 1056 4.24 49.46 34.99
C GLY A 1056 5.38 50.15 34.23
N GLU A 1057 6.41 50.53 34.98
CA GLU A 1057 7.67 51.00 34.40
C GLU A 1057 8.49 49.81 33.89
N TYR A 1058 8.86 49.85 32.60
CA TYR A 1058 9.72 48.87 31.94
C TYR A 1058 11.18 49.33 32.05
N ALA A 1059 11.90 48.76 33.01
CA ALA A 1059 13.29 49.13 33.32
C ALA A 1059 14.29 48.12 32.74
N VAL A 1060 15.52 48.62 32.50
CA VAL A 1060 16.68 47.76 32.23
C VAL A 1060 16.97 46.91 33.45
N PHE A 1061 17.38 45.66 33.23
CA PHE A 1061 17.68 44.73 34.31
C PHE A 1061 18.98 43.98 34.04
N SER A 1062 19.58 43.49 35.13
CA SER A 1062 20.66 42.52 35.08
C SER A 1062 20.10 41.10 35.13
N PRO A 1063 20.63 40.16 34.34
CA PRO A 1063 21.69 40.35 33.35
C PRO A 1063 21.18 40.99 32.07
N VAL A 1064 22.02 41.84 31.48
CA VAL A 1064 21.72 42.62 30.27
C VAL A 1064 21.49 41.69 29.07
N SER A 1065 20.69 42.13 28.10
CA SER A 1065 20.44 41.37 26.86
C SER A 1065 21.51 41.60 25.79
N ILE A 1066 21.92 40.52 25.13
CA ILE A 1066 22.71 40.54 23.89
C ILE A 1066 21.78 40.87 22.71
N VAL A 1067 22.23 41.81 21.87
CA VAL A 1067 21.54 42.23 20.65
C VAL A 1067 22.07 41.44 19.47
N SER A 1068 21.17 40.89 18.66
CA SER A 1068 21.44 40.48 17.28
C SER A 1068 20.32 41.02 16.37
N ALA A 1069 20.51 41.01 15.06
CA ALA A 1069 19.55 41.60 14.12
C ALA A 1069 18.12 41.08 14.38
N GLY A 1070 17.22 41.96 14.82
CA GLY A 1070 15.81 41.65 15.12
C GLY A 1070 15.56 40.81 16.38
N THR A 1071 16.55 40.59 17.25
CA THR A 1071 16.44 39.70 18.42
C THR A 1071 17.20 40.24 19.64
N LEU A 1072 16.64 40.02 20.83
CA LEU A 1072 17.31 40.24 22.12
C LEU A 1072 17.25 38.97 22.96
N THR A 1073 18.39 38.53 23.51
CA THR A 1073 18.50 37.36 24.40
C THR A 1073 19.17 37.74 25.71
N THR A 1074 18.67 37.28 26.86
CA THR A 1074 19.32 37.48 28.16
C THR A 1074 20.71 36.86 28.17
N TYR A 1075 21.73 37.58 28.61
CA TYR A 1075 23.10 37.06 28.60
C TYR A 1075 23.33 35.96 29.66
N TYR A 1076 22.84 36.19 30.89
CA TYR A 1076 22.71 35.17 31.93
C TYR A 1076 21.23 34.89 32.19
N PRO A 1077 20.86 33.80 32.86
CA PRO A 1077 19.46 33.57 33.21
C PRO A 1077 19.01 34.56 34.29
N ILE A 1078 17.77 35.02 34.18
CA ILE A 1078 17.10 35.85 35.19
C ILE A 1078 16.78 34.96 36.40
N MET A 1079 17.28 35.32 37.58
CA MET A 1079 17.01 34.55 38.80
C MET A 1079 15.53 34.62 39.18
N ALA A 1080 15.02 33.59 39.84
CA ALA A 1080 13.60 33.50 40.21
C ALA A 1080 13.09 34.72 41.00
N SER A 1081 13.93 35.30 41.87
CA SER A 1081 13.61 36.52 42.64
C SER A 1081 13.38 37.75 41.77
N ASP A 1082 13.98 37.80 40.57
CA ASP A 1082 13.95 38.94 39.67
C ASP A 1082 13.04 38.72 38.45
N TYR A 1083 12.45 37.54 38.33
CA TYR A 1083 11.59 37.18 37.21
C TYR A 1083 10.19 37.78 37.39
N THR A 1084 9.88 38.82 36.61
CA THR A 1084 8.63 39.59 36.73
C THR A 1084 7.55 39.23 35.70
N GLY A 1085 7.93 38.53 34.63
CA GLY A 1085 7.00 37.96 33.65
C GLY A 1085 6.45 38.92 32.58
N TYR A 1086 6.83 40.21 32.57
CA TYR A 1086 6.48 41.15 31.49
C TYR A 1086 7.74 41.71 30.84
N PHE A 1087 7.84 41.56 29.52
CA PHE A 1087 9.03 41.92 28.74
C PHE A 1087 8.65 42.84 27.57
N SER A 1088 9.55 43.75 27.24
CA SER A 1088 9.52 44.55 26.01
C SER A 1088 10.96 44.91 25.62
N HIS A 1089 11.15 45.79 24.65
CA HIS A 1089 12.44 46.35 24.34
C HIS A 1089 12.37 47.86 24.16
N GLY A 1090 13.51 48.52 24.34
CA GLY A 1090 13.62 49.96 24.19
C GLY A 1090 15.04 50.38 23.89
N GLN A 1091 15.20 51.58 23.34
CA GLN A 1091 16.51 52.15 23.06
C GLN A 1091 17.10 52.79 24.33
N ILE A 1092 18.38 52.56 24.59
CA ILE A 1092 19.06 53.12 25.76
C ILE A 1092 19.75 54.44 25.43
N ILE A 1093 19.70 55.37 26.38
CA ILE A 1093 20.47 56.62 26.35
C ILE A 1093 21.74 56.42 27.19
N CYS A 1094 22.89 56.42 26.53
CA CYS A 1094 24.19 56.44 27.22
C CYS A 1094 24.66 57.87 27.43
N THR A 1095 24.38 58.43 28.60
CA THR A 1095 24.90 59.74 29.00
C THR A 1095 26.29 59.59 29.60
N GLY A 1096 27.34 59.71 28.78
CA GLY A 1096 28.75 59.63 29.18
C GLY A 1096 29.44 58.29 28.88
N THR A 1097 30.76 58.23 29.09
CA THR A 1097 31.57 57.01 28.89
C THR A 1097 31.50 56.12 30.13
N VAL A 1098 30.96 54.90 29.99
CA VAL A 1098 31.08 53.88 31.03
C VAL A 1098 32.52 53.37 31.04
N ALA A 1099 33.20 53.50 32.18
CA ALA A 1099 34.57 53.02 32.33
C ALA A 1099 34.64 51.49 32.20
N ALA A 1100 35.75 50.92 31.75
CA ALA A 1100 35.99 49.48 31.81
C ALA A 1100 35.97 48.97 33.27
N PRO A 1101 35.67 47.67 33.51
CA PRO A 1101 35.88 47.09 34.83
C PRO A 1101 37.35 47.14 35.22
N THR A 1102 37.65 46.98 36.51
CA THR A 1102 39.03 46.99 37.02
C THR A 1102 39.44 45.61 37.53
N GLY A 1103 40.70 45.26 37.42
CA GLY A 1103 41.22 43.96 37.85
C GLY A 1103 42.70 43.82 37.51
N THR A 1104 43.36 42.78 38.01
CA THR A 1104 44.76 42.53 37.69
C THR A 1104 44.90 42.06 36.24
N PRO A 1105 45.83 42.64 35.44
CA PRO A 1105 46.00 42.28 34.02
C PRO A 1105 46.47 40.84 33.76
N VAL A 1106 47.03 40.18 34.77
CA VAL A 1106 47.39 38.76 34.76
C VAL A 1106 46.78 38.13 36.00
N GLN A 1107 46.10 36.99 35.82
CA GLN A 1107 45.52 36.22 36.92
C GLN A 1107 45.89 34.75 36.75
N ASP A 1108 46.51 34.20 37.80
CA ASP A 1108 46.88 32.80 37.82
C ASP A 1108 45.65 31.92 38.04
N PHE A 1109 45.57 30.81 37.32
CA PHE A 1109 44.49 29.83 37.45
C PHE A 1109 45.04 28.41 37.61
N LEU A 1110 44.22 27.53 38.21
CA LEU A 1110 44.48 26.09 38.28
C LEU A 1110 43.87 25.38 37.07
N THR A 1111 44.55 24.36 36.54
CA THR A 1111 44.04 23.56 35.41
C THR A 1111 42.61 23.06 35.68
N GLY A 1112 41.68 23.38 34.77
CA GLY A 1112 40.26 23.06 34.89
C GLY A 1112 39.37 24.23 35.33
N GLN A 1113 39.95 25.37 35.72
CA GLN A 1113 39.19 26.61 35.97
C GLN A 1113 38.70 27.27 34.67
N THR A 1114 37.73 28.16 34.83
CA THR A 1114 36.97 28.81 33.75
C THR A 1114 37.04 30.32 33.86
N VAL A 1115 36.56 31.04 32.85
CA VAL A 1115 36.47 32.52 32.83
C VAL A 1115 35.72 33.06 34.06
N ALA A 1116 34.77 32.30 34.63
CA ALA A 1116 34.10 32.66 35.88
C ALA A 1116 35.03 32.79 37.11
N ASN A 1117 36.24 32.21 37.04
CA ASN A 1117 37.19 32.24 38.14
C ASN A 1117 38.07 33.51 38.16
N PHE A 1118 38.01 34.35 37.12
CA PHE A 1118 38.68 35.64 37.16
C PHE A 1118 38.00 36.61 38.13
N ILE A 1119 38.82 37.27 38.93
CA ILE A 1119 38.40 38.31 39.87
C ILE A 1119 38.47 39.65 39.16
N VAL A 1120 37.31 40.19 38.79
CA VAL A 1120 37.17 41.52 38.19
C VAL A 1120 36.16 42.34 38.99
N ASN A 1121 36.47 43.61 39.22
CA ASN A 1121 35.63 44.56 39.92
C ASN A 1121 34.87 45.43 38.91
N GLY A 1122 33.58 45.16 38.77
CA GLY A 1122 32.66 45.91 37.93
C GLY A 1122 31.23 45.37 38.06
N SER A 1123 30.30 45.90 37.28
CA SER A 1123 28.90 45.47 37.27
C SER A 1123 28.53 44.83 35.94
N ASP A 1124 27.73 43.76 35.97
CA ASP A 1124 27.25 43.06 34.77
C ASP A 1124 28.36 42.75 33.76
N ILE A 1125 29.35 41.99 34.21
CA ILE A 1125 30.54 41.68 33.44
C ILE A 1125 30.19 40.80 32.24
N ILE A 1126 30.63 41.22 31.05
CA ILE A 1126 30.56 40.43 29.80
C ILE A 1126 31.97 40.16 29.32
N TRP A 1127 32.28 38.89 29.07
CA TRP A 1127 33.59 38.44 28.63
C TRP A 1127 33.65 38.24 27.12
N TYR A 1128 34.80 38.57 26.53
CA TYR A 1128 35.07 38.48 25.09
C TYR A 1128 36.42 37.85 24.82
N ASP A 1129 36.57 37.26 23.63
CA ASP A 1129 37.84 36.73 23.12
C ASP A 1129 38.74 37.78 22.47
N ALA A 1130 38.27 39.01 22.29
CA ALA A 1130 39.02 40.11 21.68
C ALA A 1130 38.78 41.47 22.35
N GLU A 1131 39.73 42.39 22.17
CA GLU A 1131 39.71 43.74 22.73
C GLU A 1131 38.60 44.63 22.12
N THR A 1132 38.35 44.48 20.82
CA THR A 1132 37.29 45.16 20.07
C THR A 1132 36.62 44.13 19.16
N GLY A 1133 35.29 44.12 19.09
CA GLY A 1133 34.57 43.05 18.39
C GLY A 1133 34.68 41.71 19.14
N GLY A 1134 34.91 40.61 18.42
CA GLY A 1134 35.08 39.28 19.00
C GLY A 1134 33.78 38.59 19.40
N ASN A 1135 33.88 37.31 19.79
CA ASN A 1135 32.78 36.53 20.31
C ASN A 1135 32.65 36.74 21.82
N ILE A 1136 31.40 36.79 22.29
CA ILE A 1136 31.10 36.74 23.72
C ILE A 1136 31.41 35.33 24.23
N LEU A 1137 32.05 35.26 25.39
CA LEU A 1137 32.44 34.02 26.04
C LEU A 1137 31.43 33.62 27.12
N SER A 1138 31.14 32.32 27.19
CA SER A 1138 30.43 31.72 28.33
C SER A 1138 31.30 31.78 29.58
N LEU A 1139 30.67 31.92 30.75
CA LEU A 1139 31.36 31.79 32.04
C LEU A 1139 31.98 30.39 32.24
N SER A 1140 31.48 29.37 31.54
CA SER A 1140 32.03 28.01 31.57
C SER A 1140 33.23 27.81 30.64
N THR A 1141 33.66 28.83 29.90
CA THR A 1141 34.82 28.73 29.00
C THR A 1141 36.06 28.42 29.82
N LEU A 1142 36.73 27.30 29.53
CA LEU A 1142 37.97 26.90 30.20
C LEU A 1142 39.08 27.92 29.93
N LEU A 1143 39.86 28.22 30.97
CA LEU A 1143 41.02 29.08 30.87
C LEU A 1143 42.18 28.33 30.21
N VAL A 1144 42.85 29.00 29.27
CA VAL A 1144 44.02 28.50 28.56
C VAL A 1144 45.22 29.38 28.89
N SER A 1145 46.31 28.76 29.34
CA SER A 1145 47.53 29.47 29.72
C SER A 1145 48.05 30.36 28.60
N GLY A 1146 48.37 31.61 28.94
CA GLY A 1146 48.91 32.61 28.02
C GLY A 1146 47.86 33.26 27.10
N VAL A 1147 46.59 32.87 27.18
CA VAL A 1147 45.50 33.51 26.43
C VAL A 1147 44.98 34.72 27.21
N THR A 1148 44.74 35.82 26.50
CA THR A 1148 44.11 37.04 27.03
C THR A 1148 42.61 37.03 26.78
N TYR A 1149 41.85 37.34 27.82
CA TYR A 1149 40.40 37.48 27.83
C TYR A 1149 40.03 38.92 28.14
N TYR A 1150 38.89 39.40 27.64
CA TYR A 1150 38.53 40.82 27.73
C TYR A 1150 37.19 41.00 28.45
N ALA A 1151 37.18 41.68 29.59
CA ALA A 1151 35.99 41.96 30.38
C ALA A 1151 35.48 43.38 30.11
N SER A 1152 34.21 43.51 29.73
CA SER A 1152 33.47 44.77 29.78
C SER A 1152 32.62 44.82 31.06
N GLN A 1153 32.07 46.00 31.36
CA GLN A 1153 31.03 46.14 32.38
C GLN A 1153 29.85 46.90 31.80
N THR A 1154 28.66 46.62 32.30
CA THR A 1154 27.45 47.36 31.92
C THR A 1154 26.87 48.07 33.13
N ILE A 1155 26.62 49.38 32.99
CA ILE A 1155 25.98 50.20 34.03
C ILE A 1155 24.79 50.91 33.39
N ASN A 1156 23.60 50.74 33.99
CA ASN A 1156 22.34 51.33 33.51
C ASN A 1156 22.01 51.01 32.03
N GLY A 1157 22.46 49.87 31.53
CA GLY A 1157 22.23 49.42 30.15
C GLY A 1157 23.31 49.83 29.14
N CYS A 1158 24.31 50.60 29.57
CA CYS A 1158 25.42 51.04 28.74
C CYS A 1158 26.69 50.24 29.04
N GLU A 1159 27.19 49.54 28.03
CA GLU A 1159 28.45 48.80 28.13
C GLU A 1159 29.64 49.76 28.07
N SER A 1160 30.73 49.40 28.75
CA SER A 1160 31.96 50.17 28.76
C SER A 1160 32.55 50.34 27.35
N SER A 1161 33.04 51.55 27.05
CA SER A 1161 33.61 51.85 25.72
C SER A 1161 34.96 51.17 25.47
N THR A 1162 35.59 50.67 26.53
CA THR A 1162 36.82 49.87 26.51
C THR A 1162 36.63 48.62 27.37
N ARG A 1163 37.48 47.61 27.18
CA ARG A 1163 37.46 46.35 27.95
C ARG A 1163 38.74 46.19 28.75
N LEU A 1164 38.66 45.59 29.93
CA LEU A 1164 39.79 45.16 30.73
C LEU A 1164 40.39 43.88 30.12
N SER A 1165 41.67 43.91 29.74
CA SER A 1165 42.40 42.71 29.34
C SER A 1165 42.91 41.93 30.55
N VAL A 1166 42.67 40.62 30.58
CA VAL A 1166 43.11 39.69 31.63
C VAL A 1166 43.78 38.48 30.98
N THR A 1167 45.09 38.36 31.12
CA THR A 1167 45.87 37.20 30.64
C THR A 1167 45.86 36.09 31.67
N ALA A 1168 45.47 34.88 31.25
CA ALA A 1168 45.47 33.70 32.11
C ALA A 1168 46.91 33.22 32.37
N GLY A 1169 47.42 33.43 33.58
CA GLY A 1169 48.72 32.91 34.04
C GLY A 1169 48.61 31.48 34.56
N ILE A 1170 49.67 30.68 34.42
CA ILE A 1170 49.79 29.43 35.19
C ILE A 1170 50.48 29.78 36.51
N LEU A 1171 49.87 29.37 37.62
CA LEU A 1171 50.55 29.36 38.92
C LEU A 1171 51.74 28.39 38.85
N LEU A 1172 52.97 28.91 38.66
CA LEU A 1172 54.22 28.15 38.75
C LEU A 1172 54.90 28.30 40.12
N GLY A 1173 54.10 28.61 41.16
CA GLY A 1173 54.55 28.69 42.54
C GLY A 1173 54.51 27.33 43.23
N ILE A 1174 55.59 27.00 43.94
CA ILE A 1174 55.57 26.00 45.01
C ILE A 1174 55.00 26.72 46.24
N ASP A 1175 53.91 26.22 46.83
CA ASP A 1175 53.41 26.77 48.09
C ASP A 1175 54.55 26.77 49.14
N ASP A 1176 54.86 27.95 49.64
CA ASP A 1176 55.98 28.16 50.56
C ASP A 1176 55.63 27.58 51.95
N PHE A 1177 56.49 26.72 52.48
CA PHE A 1177 56.22 26.00 53.73
C PHE A 1177 56.20 26.91 54.96
N ASP A 1178 56.69 28.15 54.84
CA ASP A 1178 56.67 29.15 55.92
C ASP A 1178 55.25 29.58 56.31
N THR A 1179 54.23 29.19 55.54
CA THR A 1179 52.81 29.37 55.90
C THR A 1179 52.26 28.32 56.87
N ILE A 1180 52.91 27.16 57.01
CA ILE A 1180 52.58 26.13 57.99
C ILE A 1180 53.53 26.25 59.18
N ASP A 1181 53.03 26.64 60.35
CA ASP A 1181 53.82 26.80 61.58
C ASP A 1181 54.25 25.43 62.14
N PHE A 1182 55.23 24.79 61.47
CA PHE A 1182 55.74 23.48 61.80
C PHE A 1182 56.96 23.56 62.72
N LYS A 1183 56.78 23.13 63.97
CA LYS A 1183 57.79 23.10 65.03
C LYS A 1183 58.19 21.66 65.36
N TYR A 1184 59.48 21.46 65.58
CA TYR A 1184 60.05 20.17 66.00
C TYR A 1184 61.05 20.38 67.15
N TYR A 1185 60.81 19.78 68.32
CA TYR A 1185 61.63 20.01 69.50
C TYR A 1185 61.56 18.88 70.56
N PRO A 1186 62.59 18.70 71.39
CA PRO A 1186 63.89 19.37 71.31
C PRO A 1186 64.72 18.83 70.14
N ASN A 1187 65.50 19.70 69.50
CA ASN A 1187 66.53 19.32 68.53
C ASN A 1187 67.82 20.08 68.88
N PRO A 1188 68.88 19.42 69.39
CA PRO A 1188 69.08 17.96 69.44
C PRO A 1188 68.13 17.17 70.37
N VAL A 1189 67.74 15.96 69.96
CA VAL A 1189 66.79 15.06 70.64
C VAL A 1189 67.50 13.94 71.42
N SER A 1190 67.04 13.67 72.66
CA SER A 1190 67.56 12.58 73.50
C SER A 1190 66.75 11.28 73.44
N ASN A 1191 65.41 11.32 73.48
CA ASN A 1191 64.60 10.11 73.32
C ASN A 1191 63.30 10.42 72.59
N THR A 1192 62.67 11.56 72.83
CA THR A 1192 61.37 11.90 72.23
C THR A 1192 61.44 13.24 71.52
N LEU A 1193 61.05 13.27 70.25
CA LEU A 1193 60.91 14.48 69.43
C LEU A 1193 59.42 14.81 69.30
N ASN A 1194 59.02 16.00 69.72
CA ASN A 1194 57.67 16.52 69.53
C ASN A 1194 57.57 17.23 68.18
N LEU A 1195 56.48 17.01 67.47
CA LEU A 1195 56.11 17.69 66.23
C LEU A 1195 54.78 18.41 66.45
N VAL A 1196 54.72 19.68 66.05
CA VAL A 1196 53.50 20.50 66.13
C VAL A 1196 53.38 21.27 64.83
N ALA A 1197 52.20 21.27 64.22
CA ALA A 1197 51.90 22.02 63.01
C ALA A 1197 50.59 22.82 63.15
N SER A 1198 50.44 23.88 62.37
CA SER A 1198 49.16 24.61 62.22
C SER A 1198 48.14 23.86 61.36
N GLU A 1199 48.50 22.69 60.81
CA GLU A 1199 47.66 21.80 60.02
C GLU A 1199 47.91 20.31 60.36
N THR A 1200 47.11 19.41 59.82
CA THR A 1200 47.23 17.97 60.10
C THR A 1200 48.50 17.39 59.47
N ILE A 1201 49.33 16.75 60.28
CA ILE A 1201 50.50 15.99 59.81
C ILE A 1201 49.98 14.66 59.28
N ASN A 1202 50.07 14.39 57.98
CA ASN A 1202 49.60 13.14 57.39
C ASN A 1202 50.58 12.00 57.63
N SER A 1203 51.88 12.24 57.46
CA SER A 1203 52.92 11.24 57.65
C SER A 1203 54.28 11.82 57.97
N VAL A 1204 55.10 11.04 58.65
CA VAL A 1204 56.50 11.36 58.96
C VAL A 1204 57.40 10.17 58.68
N GLU A 1205 58.56 10.44 58.10
CA GLU A 1205 59.58 9.46 57.76
C GLU A 1205 60.94 9.96 58.23
N ILE A 1206 61.77 9.10 58.80
CA ILE A 1206 63.12 9.46 59.24
C ILE A 1206 64.13 8.65 58.44
N TYR A 1207 65.16 9.32 57.95
CA TYR A 1207 66.25 8.76 57.16
C TYR A 1207 67.59 9.01 57.85
N ASN A 1208 68.50 8.04 57.78
CA ASN A 1208 69.91 8.27 58.11
C ASN A 1208 70.62 9.06 56.99
N LEU A 1209 71.86 9.51 57.21
CA LEU A 1209 72.61 10.29 56.22
C LEU A 1209 72.99 9.51 54.94
N LEU A 1210 72.85 8.18 54.94
CA LEU A 1210 73.02 7.35 53.75
C LEU A 1210 71.73 7.29 52.91
N GLY A 1211 70.66 7.96 53.33
CA GLY A 1211 69.36 7.96 52.67
C GLY A 1211 68.51 6.73 52.96
N GLN A 1212 68.90 5.87 53.91
CA GLN A 1212 68.12 4.71 54.32
C GLN A 1212 67.02 5.15 55.29
N ARG A 1213 65.77 4.74 55.03
CA ARG A 1213 64.63 5.03 55.90
C ARG A 1213 64.71 4.17 57.16
N VAL A 1214 64.83 4.80 58.31
CA VAL A 1214 64.95 4.14 59.62
C VAL A 1214 63.64 4.21 60.43
N PHE A 1215 62.69 5.07 60.04
CA PHE A 1215 61.37 5.17 60.66
C PHE A 1215 60.33 5.67 59.65
N SER A 1216 59.07 5.24 59.78
CA SER A 1216 57.94 5.75 59.01
C SER A 1216 56.65 5.58 59.83
N LYS A 1217 55.82 6.62 59.88
CA LYS A 1217 54.54 6.61 60.60
C LYS A 1217 53.52 7.51 59.91
N LYS A 1218 52.27 7.06 59.85
CA LYS A 1218 51.11 7.91 59.55
C LYS A 1218 50.58 8.51 60.85
N VAL A 1219 50.26 9.80 60.84
CA VAL A 1219 49.98 10.58 62.05
C VAL A 1219 48.51 10.98 62.14
N GLY A 1220 48.00 11.75 61.17
CA GLY A 1220 46.58 12.12 61.07
C GLY A 1220 46.11 13.14 62.10
N THR A 1221 47.02 13.75 62.85
CA THR A 1221 46.78 14.77 63.88
C THR A 1221 47.71 15.97 63.67
N MET A 1222 47.41 17.11 64.29
CA MET A 1222 48.24 18.33 64.18
C MET A 1222 49.47 18.31 65.11
N GLN A 1223 49.56 17.32 66.01
CA GLN A 1223 50.65 17.13 66.97
C GLN A 1223 51.00 15.66 67.11
N GLU A 1224 52.29 15.35 67.24
CA GLU A 1224 52.79 13.98 67.34
C GLU A 1224 54.10 13.89 68.13
N GLN A 1225 54.31 12.77 68.83
CA GLN A 1225 55.58 12.45 69.49
C GLN A 1225 56.26 11.26 68.83
N LEU A 1226 57.51 11.45 68.41
CA LEU A 1226 58.33 10.41 67.81
C LEU A 1226 59.38 9.90 68.79
N ASP A 1227 59.46 8.57 68.93
CA ASP A 1227 60.48 7.90 69.73
C ASP A 1227 61.75 7.66 68.91
N PHE A 1228 62.83 8.26 69.41
CA PHE A 1228 64.20 8.22 68.90
C PHE A 1228 65.11 7.37 69.80
N SER A 1229 64.60 6.72 70.85
CA SER A 1229 65.39 5.94 71.82
C SER A 1229 66.18 4.79 71.19
N GLN A 1230 65.64 4.18 70.14
CA GLN A 1230 66.25 3.05 69.42
C GLN A 1230 67.19 3.48 68.28
N LEU A 1231 67.29 4.78 67.99
CA LEU A 1231 68.14 5.31 66.94
C LEU A 1231 69.53 5.67 67.49
N PRO A 1232 70.63 5.20 66.88
CA PRO A 1232 71.99 5.58 67.29
C PRO A 1232 72.20 7.10 67.28
N LYS A 1233 73.13 7.58 68.11
CA LYS A 1233 73.56 8.98 68.11
C LYS A 1233 74.05 9.38 66.71
N GLY A 1234 73.57 10.49 66.18
CA GLY A 1234 73.84 10.88 64.80
C GLY A 1234 72.86 11.91 64.26
N THR A 1235 73.07 12.32 63.01
CA THR A 1235 72.15 13.20 62.29
C THR A 1235 71.19 12.38 61.44
N TYR A 1236 69.92 12.77 61.46
CA TYR A 1236 68.85 12.20 60.66
C TYR A 1236 68.13 13.30 59.87
N ILE A 1237 67.50 12.91 58.76
CA ILE A 1237 66.57 13.77 58.02
C ILE A 1237 65.16 13.26 58.30
N LEU A 1238 64.33 14.11 58.90
CA LEU A 1238 62.91 13.86 59.06
C LEU A 1238 62.16 14.52 57.90
N LYS A 1239 61.42 13.72 57.14
CA LYS A 1239 60.49 14.16 56.11
C LYS A 1239 59.07 14.13 56.68
N ALA A 1240 58.41 15.28 56.73
CA ALA A 1240 57.01 15.40 57.15
C ALA A 1240 56.13 15.80 55.96
N THR A 1241 54.98 15.15 55.83
CA THR A 1241 53.90 15.52 54.91
C THR A 1241 52.77 16.12 55.72
N ILE A 1242 52.38 17.36 55.44
CA ILE A 1242 51.37 18.13 56.16
C ILE A 1242 50.42 18.73 55.12
N GLY A 1243 49.14 18.37 55.16
CA GLY A 1243 48.20 18.66 54.08
C GLY A 1243 48.68 18.07 52.74
N SER A 1244 48.84 18.92 51.73
CA SER A 1244 49.42 18.58 50.42
C SER A 1244 50.94 18.82 50.32
N LEU A 1245 51.58 19.37 51.36
CA LEU A 1245 52.98 19.83 51.33
C LEU A 1245 53.95 18.84 52.00
N MET A 1246 55.21 18.85 51.55
CA MET A 1246 56.29 18.01 52.11
C MET A 1246 57.50 18.87 52.51
N LYS A 1247 58.04 18.66 53.72
CA LYS A 1247 59.28 19.30 54.21
C LYS A 1247 60.25 18.30 54.81
N ASN A 1248 61.53 18.51 54.52
CA ASN A 1248 62.64 17.78 55.11
C ASN A 1248 63.33 18.67 56.16
N VAL A 1249 63.46 18.19 57.38
CA VAL A 1249 64.14 18.88 58.48
C VAL A 1249 65.26 18.02 59.04
N LYS A 1250 66.37 18.65 59.43
CA LYS A 1250 67.51 17.97 60.01
C LYS A 1250 67.30 17.79 61.52
N ILE A 1251 67.33 16.55 61.98
CA ILE A 1251 67.24 16.17 63.40
C ILE A 1251 68.60 15.63 63.87
N VAL A 1252 69.08 16.12 65.01
CA VAL A 1252 70.33 15.69 65.63
C VAL A 1252 69.99 14.86 66.87
N LYS A 1253 70.42 13.61 66.93
CA LYS A 1253 70.26 12.71 68.07
C LYS A 1253 71.53 12.75 68.92
N ASN A 1254 71.42 13.24 70.17
CA ASN A 1254 72.53 13.32 71.12
C ASN A 1254 72.71 12.06 71.97
#